data_AF-A0A091FFP4-F1
#
_entry.id   AF-A0A091FFP4-F1
#
_cell.length_a   1.000
_cell.length_b   1.000
_cell.length_c   1.000
_cell.angle_alpha   90.00
_cell.angle_beta   90.00
_cell.angle_gamma   90.00
#
_symmetry.space_group_name_H-M   'P 1'
#
loop_
_entity.id
_entity.type
_entity.pdbx_description
1 polymer ?
#
loop_
_entity_poly.entity_id
_entity_poly.type
_entity_poly.pdbx_seq_one_letter_code
_entity_poly.pdbx_strand_id
1 'polypeptide(L)'
;MTINKIVFQKYLFFLLLILFFVPSVYSEELKKISVLPFEVYSSGNSAAIKESLYKSLNEELKKEKLIQIIPSDAFLQSTVKIDEKQAIKYGKSAGADFVIIGSLTQLGETLNIDAKIVDVNMAYILSTASAQGKGLANLDMIVAQLKTEILVRTGLVQKIARIEIKGNRKIDASAIIAPIKSKAGSNFSEADVASDIKTIFKMGFFLDVTAESASTSEGKVITFVVQEKGLISEIRINGNKALSKDDIQEVLTIKTRQNLNQEKIKEDVEKIKTLYDSKGYYNAEIKDTVERDGEKDFRVILDIKENDRLYVKSITFEGNEAYSSKELKNMMSTSEAGLFRFITDSGLLKRDQLKQDIGKLTTYYFNNGFINAQIGEPEITIDKKGIYIKIKVKEGKRFKIDKVEISGDLLEKPKEELLRSLKVKKGDNYNREAIMKDIDFLTQSCNDEGYANADINPKINTRENEQLADVDYQIIKGDLVFINHINISGNNITRDKVIRRQLDIVEGDLYSSSKLRTSYSNLNRLRYFEEVDFQTEKGPDKKKMDVNIRVKEKGTGMVMVGAGYSAADQAVVMAQITQQNFLGYGQILSLKASLGSTTNNIDLSFTEPWLFDIPLWCKADIWKYKKEYDSYTLDTRGAGLTLGYPLFGKIVGYLGYKLTADDIDDVLPTAPYQIIVQEGQTITSAVTLSLIRDTTNDYIFPSKGTKTSVSVTQAGGILQGDTSYTQYGASEFMYFPFPLDIVLGLKGRIGYIQGHDGIEIPIFDRYVLGGINSLRGFRYIGPTYAGTSDVIGGNTMLVFNAEIVFPFIKDAGMKGVIFYDAGNSWNDDYDIGDLRQSVGLGLRWYSPIGPLRLEYGRIINRRGLNDDSDGRWEFTIGMPM
;
A
#
# COMPACT_ATOMS: atom_id res chain seq x y z
N MET A 1 66.16 2.96 -12.89
CA MET A 1 65.87 2.95 -11.43
C MET A 1 65.79 1.49 -10.99
N THR A 2 66.66 1.15 -10.06
CA THR A 2 67.14 -0.19 -9.70
C THR A 2 66.05 -0.98 -8.98
N ILE A 3 65.41 -1.93 -9.69
CA ILE A 3 64.46 -2.85 -9.06
C ILE A 3 65.26 -3.98 -8.38
N ASN A 4 65.10 -4.02 -7.07
CA ASN A 4 65.79 -4.83 -6.09
C ASN A 4 65.74 -6.34 -6.40
N LYS A 5 66.92 -6.96 -6.50
CA LYS A 5 67.18 -8.41 -6.63
C LYS A 5 66.62 -9.27 -5.48
N ILE A 6 65.99 -8.67 -4.47
CA ILE A 6 65.52 -9.33 -3.24
C ILE A 6 64.10 -9.94 -3.41
N VAL A 7 63.31 -9.47 -4.37
CA VAL A 7 61.94 -9.99 -4.56
C VAL A 7 61.92 -11.29 -5.37
N PHE A 8 62.80 -11.44 -6.38
CA PHE A 8 62.86 -12.68 -7.17
C PHE A 8 63.45 -13.87 -6.37
N GLN A 9 64.32 -13.61 -5.39
CA GLN A 9 64.82 -14.65 -4.48
C GLN A 9 63.77 -15.09 -3.44
N LYS A 10 62.85 -14.21 -3.02
CA LYS A 10 61.75 -14.61 -2.12
C LYS A 10 60.65 -15.39 -2.84
N TYR A 11 60.37 -15.13 -4.12
CA TYR A 11 59.42 -15.94 -4.88
C TYR A 11 59.98 -17.31 -5.27
N LEU A 12 61.29 -17.45 -5.53
CA LEU A 12 61.90 -18.76 -5.73
C LEU A 12 62.01 -19.57 -4.43
N PHE A 13 62.21 -18.91 -3.27
CA PHE A 13 62.21 -19.57 -1.95
C PHE A 13 60.80 -19.96 -1.47
N PHE A 14 59.76 -19.20 -1.83
CA PHE A 14 58.37 -19.56 -1.52
C PHE A 14 57.80 -20.62 -2.49
N LEU A 15 58.25 -20.65 -3.75
CA LEU A 15 57.93 -21.76 -4.66
C LEU A 15 58.70 -23.05 -4.31
N LEU A 16 59.91 -22.95 -3.72
CA LEU A 16 60.62 -24.10 -3.16
C LEU A 16 60.06 -24.57 -1.81
N LEU A 17 59.47 -23.68 -0.99
CA LEU A 17 58.86 -24.08 0.28
C LEU A 17 57.52 -24.83 0.09
N ILE A 18 56.82 -24.59 -1.03
CA ILE A 18 55.60 -25.33 -1.41
C ILE A 18 55.94 -26.74 -1.95
N LEU A 19 57.19 -27.01 -2.31
CA LEU A 19 57.69 -28.36 -2.64
C LEU A 19 58.17 -29.17 -1.41
N PHE A 20 58.30 -28.55 -0.23
CA PHE A 20 58.73 -29.22 1.01
C PHE A 20 57.62 -29.40 2.07
N PHE A 21 56.42 -28.88 1.83
CA PHE A 21 55.20 -29.22 2.58
C PHE A 21 54.17 -29.85 1.65
N VAL A 22 54.59 -30.92 0.96
CA VAL A 22 53.62 -31.97 0.64
C VAL A 22 53.26 -32.55 2.01
N PRO A 23 52.02 -32.41 2.53
CA PRO A 23 51.62 -33.26 3.64
C PRO A 23 51.94 -34.66 3.15
N SER A 24 52.75 -35.40 3.89
CA SER A 24 52.96 -36.81 3.61
C SER A 24 51.57 -37.35 3.38
N VAL A 25 51.25 -37.68 2.13
CA VAL A 25 50.09 -38.50 1.84
C VAL A 25 50.52 -39.80 2.49
N TYR A 26 50.20 -39.94 3.78
CA TYR A 26 50.02 -41.24 4.38
C TYR A 26 48.98 -41.86 3.47
N SER A 27 49.46 -42.62 2.49
CA SER A 27 48.65 -43.64 1.87
C SER A 27 48.13 -44.43 3.06
N GLU A 28 46.87 -44.24 3.44
CA GLU A 28 46.23 -45.02 4.49
C GLU A 28 46.39 -46.47 4.06
N GLU A 29 47.33 -47.14 4.72
CA GLU A 29 47.80 -48.45 4.31
C GLU A 29 46.64 -49.42 4.51
N LEU A 30 46.17 -50.04 3.41
CA LEU A 30 45.06 -50.98 3.45
C LEU A 30 45.30 -52.02 4.54
N LYS A 31 44.44 -52.02 5.56
CA LYS A 31 44.56 -52.99 6.65
C LYS A 31 44.06 -54.33 6.18
N LYS A 32 44.92 -55.34 6.27
CA LYS A 32 44.64 -56.70 5.84
C LYS A 32 43.95 -57.45 6.96
N ILE A 33 42.68 -57.79 6.78
CA ILE A 33 41.88 -58.48 7.79
C ILE A 33 41.58 -59.90 7.30
N SER A 34 41.83 -60.89 8.15
CA SER A 34 41.37 -62.26 7.90
C SER A 34 40.32 -62.64 8.93
N VAL A 35 39.09 -62.87 8.48
CA VAL A 35 38.04 -63.46 9.32
C VAL A 35 38.21 -64.95 9.28
N LEU A 36 38.26 -65.64 10.42
CA LEU A 36 38.20 -67.10 10.48
C LEU A 36 36.77 -67.55 10.78
N PRO A 37 36.35 -68.75 10.32
CA PRO A 37 35.00 -69.24 10.58
C PRO A 37 34.72 -69.37 12.08
N PHE A 38 33.64 -68.72 12.54
CA PHE A 38 33.26 -68.69 13.95
C PHE A 38 32.82 -70.08 14.43
N GLU A 39 33.04 -70.36 15.71
CA GLU A 39 32.44 -71.53 16.36
C GLU A 39 30.94 -71.30 16.52
N VAL A 40 30.11 -72.23 16.07
CA VAL A 40 28.65 -72.11 16.16
C VAL A 40 28.12 -73.12 17.17
N TYR A 41 27.50 -72.59 18.23
CA TYR A 41 26.77 -73.36 19.24
C TYR A 41 25.27 -73.15 19.03
N SER A 42 24.64 -74.01 18.22
CA SER A 42 23.21 -73.94 17.89
C SER A 42 22.57 -75.33 17.89
N SER A 43 21.28 -75.41 18.20
CA SER A 43 20.46 -76.63 18.08
C SER A 43 20.08 -76.96 16.62
N GLY A 44 20.35 -76.05 15.67
CA GLY A 44 20.09 -76.21 14.24
C GLY A 44 21.32 -76.65 13.43
N ASN A 45 21.25 -76.50 12.10
CA ASN A 45 22.36 -76.84 11.19
C ASN A 45 23.55 -75.86 11.37
N SER A 46 24.39 -76.16 12.35
CA SER A 46 25.53 -75.33 12.74
C SER A 46 26.54 -75.09 11.61
N ALA A 47 26.65 -76.01 10.64
CA ALA A 47 27.52 -75.83 9.47
C ALA A 47 27.01 -74.74 8.52
N ALA A 48 25.70 -74.72 8.24
CA ALA A 48 25.10 -73.69 7.38
C ALA A 48 25.16 -72.29 8.02
N ILE A 49 24.94 -72.21 9.34
CA ILE A 49 25.04 -70.94 10.09
C ILE A 49 26.49 -70.43 10.10
N LYS A 50 27.46 -71.34 10.31
CA LYS A 50 28.90 -71.03 10.28
C LYS A 50 29.31 -70.44 8.93
N GLU A 51 28.89 -71.07 7.83
CA GLU A 51 29.19 -70.60 6.48
C GLU A 51 28.51 -69.25 6.17
N SER A 52 27.24 -69.08 6.55
CA SER A 52 26.50 -67.84 6.33
C SER A 52 27.12 -66.66 7.08
N LEU A 53 27.45 -66.83 8.37
CA LEU A 53 28.08 -65.79 9.19
C LEU A 53 29.45 -65.39 8.61
N TYR A 54 30.26 -66.37 8.25
CA TYR A 54 31.57 -66.14 7.66
C TYR A 54 31.50 -65.36 6.35
N LYS A 55 30.57 -65.71 5.44
CA LYS A 55 30.39 -65.00 4.17
C LYS A 55 29.86 -63.59 4.37
N SER A 56 28.79 -63.41 5.16
CA SER A 56 28.19 -62.09 5.39
C SER A 56 29.18 -61.12 6.03
N LEU A 57 29.97 -61.56 7.02
CA LEU A 57 30.94 -60.67 7.69
C LEU A 57 32.08 -60.26 6.77
N ASN A 58 32.59 -61.17 5.92
CA ASN A 58 33.60 -60.84 4.93
C ASN A 58 33.07 -59.85 3.88
N GLU A 59 31.85 -60.04 3.37
CA GLU A 59 31.23 -59.11 2.41
C GLU A 59 30.98 -57.73 3.02
N GLU A 60 30.54 -57.65 4.28
CA GLU A 60 30.33 -56.38 4.97
C GLU A 60 31.62 -55.60 5.25
N LEU A 61 32.69 -56.30 5.64
CA LEU A 61 34.01 -55.67 5.84
C LEU A 61 34.64 -55.23 4.51
N LYS A 62 34.41 -55.96 3.42
CA LYS A 62 34.90 -55.63 2.07
C LYS A 62 34.30 -54.35 1.49
N LYS A 63 33.16 -53.87 2.00
CA LYS A 63 32.56 -52.58 1.61
C LYS A 63 33.39 -51.37 2.03
N GLU A 64 34.30 -51.52 3.00
CA GLU A 64 35.15 -50.41 3.47
C GLU A 64 36.39 -50.23 2.59
N LYS A 65 36.62 -49.00 2.13
CA LYS A 65 37.72 -48.67 1.20
C LYS A 65 39.12 -48.91 1.76
N LEU A 66 39.26 -48.99 3.09
CA LEU A 66 40.53 -49.11 3.79
C LEU A 66 40.87 -50.56 4.21
N ILE A 67 40.06 -51.54 3.80
CA ILE A 67 40.19 -52.94 4.23
C ILE A 67 40.44 -53.85 3.04
N GLN A 68 41.45 -54.70 3.17
CA GLN A 68 41.68 -55.82 2.27
C GLN A 68 41.39 -57.13 3.00
N ILE A 69 40.40 -57.90 2.54
CA ILE A 69 40.12 -59.22 3.11
C ILE A 69 41.13 -60.24 2.60
N ILE A 70 41.77 -60.97 3.53
CA ILE A 70 42.56 -62.15 3.22
C ILE A 70 41.65 -63.37 3.33
N PRO A 71 41.36 -64.08 2.22
CA PRO A 71 40.48 -65.25 2.23
C PRO A 71 41.04 -66.35 3.12
N SER A 72 40.16 -66.95 3.92
CA SER A 72 40.50 -68.07 4.80
C SER A 72 39.54 -69.26 4.60
N ASP A 73 38.99 -69.39 3.38
CA ASP A 73 37.92 -70.34 3.05
C ASP A 73 38.31 -71.80 3.30
N ALA A 74 39.61 -72.12 3.24
CA ALA A 74 40.14 -73.43 3.59
C ALA A 74 39.81 -73.87 5.03
N PHE A 75 39.56 -72.92 5.94
CA PHE A 75 39.18 -73.20 7.33
C PHE A 75 37.68 -73.49 7.50
N LEU A 76 36.83 -73.28 6.49
CA LEU A 76 35.41 -73.65 6.57
C LEU A 76 35.23 -75.17 6.71
N GLN A 77 36.11 -75.95 6.09
CA GLN A 77 36.11 -77.42 6.13
C GLN A 77 36.99 -78.01 7.26
N SER A 78 37.72 -77.17 7.99
CA SER A 78 38.57 -77.61 9.10
C SER A 78 37.74 -77.90 10.37
N THR A 79 38.01 -79.03 11.02
CA THR A 79 37.47 -79.40 12.34
C THR A 79 38.37 -78.97 13.50
N VAL A 80 39.54 -78.39 13.20
CA VAL A 80 40.51 -77.96 14.22
C VAL A 80 40.07 -76.63 14.82
N LYS A 81 39.87 -76.61 16.14
CA LYS A 81 39.61 -75.40 16.91
C LYS A 81 40.84 -74.51 16.90
N ILE A 82 40.69 -73.30 16.35
CA ILE A 82 41.77 -72.33 16.24
C ILE A 82 41.80 -71.49 17.51
N ASP A 83 42.83 -71.69 18.32
CA ASP A 83 43.08 -70.85 19.48
C ASP A 83 43.82 -69.55 19.11
N GLU A 84 43.99 -68.67 20.09
CA GLU A 84 44.59 -67.35 19.90
C GLU A 84 46.06 -67.44 19.41
N LYS A 85 46.83 -68.43 19.90
CA LYS A 85 48.22 -68.63 19.48
C LYS A 85 48.29 -69.09 18.03
N GLN A 86 47.35 -69.94 17.62
CA GLN A 86 47.22 -70.42 16.25
C GLN A 86 46.72 -69.31 15.32
N ALA A 87 45.80 -68.45 15.77
CA ALA A 87 45.33 -67.29 15.00
C ALA A 87 46.46 -66.29 14.72
N ILE A 88 47.33 -66.00 15.70
CA ILE A 88 48.51 -65.14 15.50
C ILE A 88 49.49 -65.78 14.50
N LYS A 89 49.75 -67.09 14.64
CA LYS A 89 50.66 -67.82 13.74
C LYS A 89 50.14 -67.82 12.30
N TYR A 90 48.83 -68.05 12.13
CA TYR A 90 48.18 -67.98 10.82
C TYR A 90 48.24 -66.57 10.26
N GLY A 91 47.85 -65.56 11.05
CA GLY A 91 47.89 -64.15 10.64
C GLY A 91 49.27 -63.73 10.12
N LYS A 92 50.35 -64.12 10.83
CA LYS A 92 51.73 -63.85 10.39
C LYS A 92 52.06 -64.53 9.06
N SER A 93 51.63 -65.77 8.87
CA SER A 93 51.86 -66.50 7.61
C SER A 93 51.03 -65.98 6.43
N ALA A 94 49.83 -65.48 6.71
CA ALA A 94 48.89 -64.97 5.72
C ALA A 94 49.13 -63.49 5.39
N GLY A 95 49.98 -62.81 6.17
CA GLY A 95 50.23 -61.37 6.05
C GLY A 95 49.03 -60.52 6.46
N ALA A 96 48.22 -61.00 7.40
CA ALA A 96 47.10 -60.25 7.96
C ALA A 96 47.57 -59.34 9.10
N ASP A 97 47.05 -58.11 9.15
CA ASP A 97 47.24 -57.19 10.27
C ASP A 97 46.34 -57.58 11.44
N PHE A 98 45.10 -57.98 11.14
CA PHE A 98 44.13 -58.45 12.13
C PHE A 98 43.54 -59.79 11.73
N VAL A 99 43.39 -60.69 12.71
CA VAL A 99 42.66 -61.95 12.57
C VAL A 99 41.45 -61.93 13.48
N ILE A 100 40.26 -62.15 12.92
CA ILE A 100 39.01 -62.17 13.67
C ILE A 100 38.61 -63.62 13.90
N ILE A 101 38.56 -64.03 15.16
CA ILE A 101 38.04 -65.33 15.59
C ILE A 101 36.87 -65.10 16.53
N GLY A 102 36.00 -66.08 16.72
CA GLY A 102 34.90 -65.89 17.65
C GLY A 102 33.94 -67.05 17.72
N SER A 103 32.86 -66.84 18.46
CA SER A 103 31.78 -67.80 18.60
C SER A 103 30.42 -67.12 18.41
N LEU A 104 29.51 -67.82 17.76
CA LEU A 104 28.09 -67.53 17.76
C LEU A 104 27.39 -68.55 18.66
N THR A 105 26.61 -68.06 19.61
CA THR A 105 25.77 -68.89 20.49
C THR A 105 24.30 -68.57 20.23
N GLN A 106 23.51 -69.61 19.94
CA GLN A 106 22.06 -69.50 19.76
C GLN A 106 21.33 -70.05 20.99
N LEU A 107 20.58 -69.19 21.68
CA LEU A 107 19.73 -69.55 22.81
C LEU A 107 18.28 -69.18 22.47
N GLY A 108 17.49 -70.19 22.09
CA GLY A 108 16.14 -69.99 21.54
C GLY A 108 16.20 -69.17 20.24
N GLU A 109 15.50 -68.05 20.21
CA GLU A 109 15.54 -67.09 19.09
C GLU A 109 16.69 -66.09 19.16
N THR A 110 17.43 -66.03 20.26
CA THR A 110 18.49 -65.01 20.44
C THR A 110 19.82 -65.52 19.91
N LEU A 111 20.50 -64.71 19.11
CA LEU A 111 21.84 -64.93 18.59
C LEU A 111 22.79 -63.93 19.25
N ASN A 112 23.82 -64.45 19.91
CA ASN A 112 24.93 -63.66 20.43
C ASN A 112 26.19 -64.02 19.66
N ILE A 113 26.87 -63.03 19.10
CA ILE A 113 28.12 -63.20 18.37
C ILE A 113 29.20 -62.45 19.11
N ASP A 114 30.21 -63.18 19.57
CA ASP A 114 31.38 -62.64 20.25
C ASP A 114 32.61 -62.83 19.38
N ALA A 115 33.17 -61.71 18.92
CA ALA A 115 34.37 -61.65 18.10
C ALA A 115 35.56 -61.17 18.91
N LYS A 116 36.63 -61.98 18.92
CA LYS A 116 37.96 -61.61 19.39
C LYS A 116 38.77 -61.10 18.20
N ILE A 117 39.31 -59.91 18.34
CA ILE A 117 40.13 -59.26 17.31
C ILE A 117 41.58 -59.41 17.73
N VAL A 118 42.32 -60.24 16.99
CA VAL A 118 43.72 -60.52 17.26
C VAL A 118 44.57 -59.58 16.42
N ASP A 119 45.35 -58.71 17.07
CA ASP A 119 46.40 -57.94 16.40
C ASP A 119 47.62 -58.84 16.20
N VAL A 120 47.91 -59.12 14.93
CA VAL A 120 48.96 -60.08 14.54
C VAL A 120 50.36 -59.52 14.79
N ASN A 121 50.51 -58.20 14.67
CA ASN A 121 51.77 -57.49 14.82
C ASN A 121 52.14 -57.34 16.30
N MET A 122 51.17 -57.00 17.14
CA MET A 122 51.37 -56.86 18.59
C MET A 122 51.23 -58.18 19.35
N ALA A 123 50.75 -59.24 18.69
CA ALA A 123 50.48 -60.55 19.30
C ALA A 123 49.58 -60.48 20.54
N TYR A 124 48.59 -59.57 20.52
CA TYR A 124 47.68 -59.29 21.62
C TYR A 124 46.22 -59.18 21.13
N ILE A 125 45.26 -59.36 22.02
CA ILE A 125 43.83 -59.35 21.71
C ILE A 125 43.25 -57.98 22.05
N LEU A 126 42.74 -57.30 21.03
CA LEU A 126 41.94 -56.11 21.26
C LEU A 126 40.62 -56.53 21.94
N SER A 127 40.05 -55.62 22.73
CA SER A 127 38.79 -55.84 23.44
C SER A 127 37.70 -56.46 22.55
N THR A 128 36.92 -57.41 23.08
CA THR A 128 35.96 -58.21 22.29
C THR A 128 34.85 -57.35 21.69
N ALA A 129 34.60 -57.51 20.40
CA ALA A 129 33.43 -56.96 19.73
C ALA A 129 32.27 -57.95 19.88
N SER A 130 31.08 -57.47 20.26
CA SER A 130 29.91 -58.32 20.41
C SER A 130 28.71 -57.72 19.70
N ALA A 131 27.84 -58.57 19.17
CA ALA A 131 26.57 -58.18 18.59
C ALA A 131 25.50 -59.20 18.97
N GLN A 132 24.30 -58.69 19.23
CA GLN A 132 23.16 -59.49 19.66
C GLN A 132 21.92 -59.15 18.83
N GLY A 133 21.13 -60.16 18.47
CA GLY A 133 19.83 -59.96 17.84
C GLY A 133 18.94 -61.19 17.92
N LYS A 134 17.73 -61.08 17.38
CA LYS A 134 16.73 -62.17 17.38
C LYS A 134 16.50 -62.71 15.96
N GLY A 135 16.56 -64.03 15.83
CA GLY A 135 16.25 -64.79 14.62
C GLY A 135 17.37 -64.81 13.57
N LEU A 136 17.53 -65.95 12.90
CA LEU A 136 18.49 -66.16 11.81
C LEU A 136 18.23 -65.26 10.59
N ALA A 137 16.99 -64.82 10.38
CA ALA A 137 16.64 -63.89 9.29
C ALA A 137 17.28 -62.50 9.45
N ASN A 138 17.67 -62.12 10.67
CA ASN A 138 18.31 -60.83 10.96
C ASN A 138 19.85 -60.91 11.04
N LEU A 139 20.45 -62.03 10.61
CA LEU A 139 21.88 -62.26 10.73
C LEU A 139 22.70 -61.16 10.05
N ASP A 140 22.29 -60.67 8.88
CA ASP A 140 23.00 -59.59 8.16
C ASP A 140 23.01 -58.26 8.93
N MET A 141 21.93 -57.92 9.65
CA MET A 141 21.87 -56.73 10.49
C MET A 141 22.78 -56.87 11.72
N ILE A 142 22.79 -58.04 12.35
CA ILE A 142 23.69 -58.34 13.49
C ILE A 142 25.15 -58.29 13.02
N VAL A 143 25.42 -58.78 11.81
CA VAL A 143 26.75 -58.73 11.18
C VAL A 143 27.17 -57.30 10.86
N ALA A 144 26.29 -56.43 10.40
CA ALA A 144 26.59 -55.01 10.17
C ALA A 144 26.92 -54.26 11.49
N GLN A 145 26.22 -54.60 12.57
CA GLN A 145 26.55 -54.10 13.91
C GLN A 145 27.91 -54.62 14.38
N LEU A 146 28.17 -55.91 14.21
CA LEU A 146 29.44 -56.54 14.58
C LEU A 146 30.61 -55.94 13.79
N LYS A 147 30.44 -55.70 12.49
CA LYS A 147 31.39 -54.98 11.64
C LYS A 147 31.71 -53.61 12.24
N THR A 148 30.70 -52.82 12.58
CA THR A 148 30.92 -51.48 13.15
C THR A 148 31.73 -51.53 14.45
N GLU A 149 31.41 -52.45 15.36
CA GLU A 149 32.20 -52.68 16.58
C GLU A 149 33.64 -53.12 16.28
N ILE A 150 33.84 -54.00 15.28
CA ILE A 150 35.17 -54.43 14.84
C ILE A 150 35.98 -53.23 14.34
N LEU A 151 35.40 -52.40 13.47
CA LEU A 151 36.08 -51.25 12.86
C LEU A 151 36.45 -50.17 13.87
N VAL A 152 35.59 -49.93 14.86
CA VAL A 152 35.88 -48.99 15.94
C VAL A 152 37.06 -49.51 16.78
N ARG A 153 37.10 -50.81 17.08
CA ARG A 153 38.15 -51.41 17.92
C ARG A 153 39.48 -51.60 17.19
N THR A 154 39.46 -51.80 15.88
CA THR A 154 40.68 -51.78 15.04
C THR A 154 41.16 -50.36 14.72
N GLY A 155 40.45 -49.32 15.18
CA GLY A 155 40.80 -47.91 14.95
C GLY A 155 40.55 -47.40 13.52
N LEU A 156 39.79 -48.15 12.72
CA LEU A 156 39.51 -47.86 11.30
C LEU A 156 38.35 -46.87 11.10
N VAL A 157 37.50 -46.66 12.11
CA VAL A 157 36.45 -45.63 12.12
C VAL A 157 36.65 -44.74 13.34
N GLN A 158 36.81 -43.43 13.12
CA GLN A 158 37.03 -42.45 14.19
C GLN A 158 35.73 -41.70 14.49
N LYS A 159 35.38 -41.59 15.77
CA LYS A 159 34.27 -40.76 16.24
C LYS A 159 34.74 -39.31 16.37
N ILE A 160 33.82 -38.36 16.19
CA ILE A 160 34.08 -36.95 16.46
C ILE A 160 34.10 -36.75 17.97
N ALA A 161 35.26 -36.40 18.53
CA ALA A 161 35.41 -36.16 19.97
C ALA A 161 34.69 -34.87 20.37
N ARG A 162 34.96 -33.78 19.64
CA ARG A 162 34.32 -32.47 19.83
C ARG A 162 34.48 -31.59 18.59
N ILE A 163 33.66 -30.54 18.52
CA ILE A 163 33.69 -29.52 17.46
C ILE A 163 34.08 -28.19 18.09
N GLU A 164 35.06 -27.53 17.49
CA GLU A 164 35.56 -26.23 17.92
C GLU A 164 35.36 -25.20 16.80
N ILE A 165 35.06 -23.96 17.17
CA ILE A 165 35.02 -22.83 16.24
C ILE A 165 36.17 -21.89 16.60
N LYS A 166 36.92 -21.46 15.59
CA LYS A 166 38.07 -20.55 15.76
C LYS A 166 37.92 -19.36 14.82
N GLY A 167 38.15 -18.16 15.34
CA GLY A 167 38.08 -16.92 14.57
C GLY A 167 36.73 -16.20 14.63
N ASN A 168 35.72 -16.82 15.28
CA ASN A 168 34.52 -16.12 15.72
C ASN A 168 34.85 -15.19 16.91
N ARG A 169 34.19 -14.05 16.98
CA ARG A 169 34.38 -13.00 17.99
C ARG A 169 33.05 -12.48 18.49
N LYS A 170 32.19 -12.00 17.59
CA LYS A 170 30.86 -11.47 17.94
C LYS A 170 29.78 -12.54 17.87
N ILE A 171 29.99 -13.56 17.05
CA ILE A 171 29.04 -14.66 16.89
C ILE A 171 29.45 -15.78 17.83
N ASP A 172 28.54 -16.17 18.72
CA ASP A 172 28.79 -17.28 19.63
C ASP A 172 28.99 -18.58 18.87
N ALA A 173 29.97 -19.38 19.33
CA ALA A 173 30.29 -20.66 18.71
C ALA A 173 29.09 -21.61 18.65
N SER A 174 28.20 -21.56 19.66
CA SER A 174 26.97 -22.35 19.71
C SER A 174 26.00 -22.02 18.58
N ALA A 175 25.89 -20.75 18.17
CA ALA A 175 25.03 -20.33 17.07
C ALA A 175 25.55 -20.82 15.70
N ILE A 176 26.87 -21.03 15.59
CA ILE A 176 27.54 -21.58 14.40
C ILE A 176 27.42 -23.11 14.38
N ILE A 177 27.43 -23.75 15.55
CA ILE A 177 27.33 -25.21 15.70
C ILE A 177 25.87 -25.71 15.57
N ALA A 178 24.86 -24.90 15.90
CA ALA A 178 23.47 -25.31 15.83
C ALA A 178 22.97 -25.80 14.44
N PRO A 179 23.32 -25.14 13.30
CA PRO A 179 22.83 -25.54 11.99
C PRO A 179 23.67 -26.63 11.29
N ILE A 180 24.82 -27.04 11.81
CA ILE A 180 25.70 -28.03 11.16
C ILE A 180 25.27 -29.48 11.47
N LYS A 181 25.57 -30.38 10.53
CA LYS A 181 25.20 -31.79 10.58
C LYS A 181 26.14 -32.62 11.47
N SER A 182 27.44 -32.28 11.48
CA SER A 182 28.44 -32.94 12.33
C SER A 182 28.17 -32.65 13.82
N LYS A 183 28.24 -33.68 14.67
CA LYS A 183 28.06 -33.53 16.14
C LYS A 183 29.13 -34.28 16.93
N ALA A 184 29.41 -33.82 18.15
CA ALA A 184 30.22 -34.57 19.08
C ALA A 184 29.58 -35.95 19.35
N GLY A 185 30.37 -37.02 19.26
CA GLY A 185 29.96 -38.41 19.40
C GLY A 185 29.50 -39.09 18.10
N SER A 186 29.28 -38.36 17.00
CA SER A 186 28.91 -38.96 15.70
C SER A 186 30.13 -39.46 14.93
N ASN A 187 29.92 -40.30 13.93
CA ASN A 187 31.00 -40.80 13.06
C ASN A 187 31.58 -39.65 12.23
N PHE A 188 32.90 -39.64 12.06
CA PHE A 188 33.58 -38.67 11.20
C PHE A 188 33.32 -38.99 9.73
N SER A 189 32.93 -37.96 8.95
CA SER A 189 32.62 -38.06 7.53
C SER A 189 33.03 -36.76 6.82
N GLU A 190 33.94 -36.85 5.86
CA GLU A 190 34.42 -35.67 5.12
C GLU A 190 33.31 -34.99 4.29
N ALA A 191 32.35 -35.78 3.79
CA ALA A 191 31.22 -35.25 3.04
C ALA A 191 30.30 -34.38 3.92
N ASP A 192 30.14 -34.76 5.19
CA ASP A 192 29.34 -33.98 6.14
C ASP A 192 30.07 -32.68 6.53
N VAL A 193 31.40 -32.74 6.74
CA VAL A 193 32.22 -31.55 6.98
C VAL A 193 32.15 -30.56 5.81
N ALA A 194 32.22 -31.02 4.57
CA ALA A 194 32.09 -30.16 3.39
C ALA A 194 30.70 -29.51 3.25
N SER A 195 29.63 -30.23 3.63
CA SER A 195 28.28 -29.67 3.70
C SER A 195 28.16 -28.61 4.81
N ASP A 196 28.82 -28.83 5.93
CA ASP A 196 28.81 -27.92 7.08
C ASP A 196 29.54 -26.61 6.76
N ILE A 197 30.67 -26.65 6.04
CA ILE A 197 31.35 -25.45 5.52
C ILE A 197 30.39 -24.59 4.69
N LYS A 198 29.64 -25.19 3.75
CA LYS A 198 28.65 -24.47 2.93
C LYS A 198 27.53 -23.87 3.76
N THR A 199 27.10 -24.58 4.80
CA THR A 199 26.03 -24.14 5.70
C THR A 199 26.47 -22.91 6.51
N ILE A 200 27.68 -22.95 7.08
CA ILE A 200 28.27 -21.83 7.82
C ILE A 200 28.48 -20.62 6.89
N PHE A 201 28.98 -20.83 5.67
CA PHE A 201 29.19 -19.74 4.70
C PHE A 201 27.88 -19.04 4.31
N LYS A 202 26.79 -19.82 4.12
CA LYS A 202 25.44 -19.31 3.81
C LYS A 202 24.81 -18.48 4.93
N MET A 203 25.33 -18.55 6.16
CA MET A 203 24.88 -17.65 7.24
C MET A 203 25.21 -16.18 6.93
N GLY A 204 26.10 -15.91 5.98
CA GLY A 204 26.36 -14.57 5.46
C GLY A 204 27.25 -13.70 6.35
N PHE A 205 27.72 -14.23 7.48
CA PHE A 205 28.52 -13.49 8.47
C PHE A 205 30.04 -13.60 8.30
N PHE A 206 30.53 -14.50 7.43
CA PHE A 206 31.96 -14.81 7.32
C PHE A 206 32.50 -14.55 5.91
N LEU A 207 33.72 -14.01 5.79
CA LEU A 207 34.44 -13.82 4.52
C LEU A 207 34.99 -15.15 3.98
N ASP A 208 35.45 -16.00 4.89
CA ASP A 208 36.03 -17.30 4.59
C ASP A 208 35.69 -18.30 5.70
N VAL A 209 35.53 -19.56 5.32
CA VAL A 209 35.20 -20.68 6.21
C VAL A 209 36.00 -21.90 5.76
N THR A 210 36.91 -22.34 6.61
CA THR A 210 37.70 -23.56 6.40
C THR A 210 37.50 -24.52 7.56
N ALA A 211 37.82 -25.80 7.36
CA ALA A 211 37.74 -26.81 8.41
C ALA A 211 39.07 -27.57 8.51
N GLU A 212 39.58 -27.68 9.73
CA GLU A 212 40.75 -28.47 10.06
C GLU A 212 40.29 -29.68 10.89
N SER A 213 40.95 -30.83 10.72
CA SER A 213 40.68 -32.02 11.55
C SER A 213 41.97 -32.53 12.18
N ALA A 214 41.93 -32.81 13.48
CA ALA A 214 43.05 -33.35 14.24
C ALA A 214 42.64 -34.63 14.97
N SER A 215 43.46 -35.68 14.87
CA SER A 215 43.20 -36.97 15.54
C SER A 215 43.73 -36.92 16.97
N THR A 216 42.88 -37.24 17.95
CA THR A 216 43.24 -37.32 19.38
C THR A 216 42.92 -38.70 19.95
N SER A 217 43.41 -39.01 21.15
CA SER A 217 43.11 -40.26 21.86
C SER A 217 41.60 -40.46 22.17
N GLU A 218 40.79 -39.39 22.10
CA GLU A 218 39.34 -39.42 22.34
C GLU A 218 38.52 -39.44 21.04
N GLY A 219 39.16 -39.32 19.86
CA GLY A 219 38.51 -39.22 18.54
C GLY A 219 39.02 -38.05 17.70
N LYS A 220 38.38 -37.76 16.56
CA LYS A 220 38.69 -36.59 15.71
C LYS A 220 38.10 -35.32 16.30
N VAL A 221 38.92 -34.28 16.43
CA VAL A 221 38.47 -32.91 16.71
C VAL A 221 38.34 -32.16 15.38
N ILE A 222 37.16 -31.60 15.12
CA ILE A 222 36.92 -30.76 13.93
C ILE A 222 36.94 -29.30 14.38
N THR A 223 37.83 -28.50 13.81
CA THR A 223 37.92 -27.07 14.07
C THR A 223 37.50 -26.29 12.82
N PHE A 224 36.36 -25.61 12.88
CA PHE A 224 35.96 -24.69 11.81
C PHE A 224 36.64 -23.33 12.05
N VAL A 225 37.51 -22.93 11.12
CA VAL A 225 38.19 -21.64 11.15
C VAL A 225 37.39 -20.66 10.29
N VAL A 226 36.81 -19.65 10.95
CA VAL A 226 35.96 -18.65 10.32
C VAL A 226 36.59 -17.27 10.40
N GLN A 227 36.46 -16.48 9.32
CA GLN A 227 36.83 -15.07 9.32
C GLN A 227 35.58 -14.21 9.31
N GLU A 228 35.20 -13.62 10.45
CA GLU A 228 34.02 -12.73 10.53
C GLU A 228 34.14 -11.52 9.59
N LYS A 229 33.03 -11.19 8.92
CA LYS A 229 32.90 -9.96 8.10
C LYS A 229 32.97 -8.73 9.00
N GLY A 230 33.66 -7.70 8.53
CA GLY A 230 33.72 -6.39 9.20
C GLY A 230 32.41 -5.62 9.14
N LEU A 231 32.36 -4.49 9.85
CA LEU A 231 31.21 -3.58 9.80
C LEU A 231 31.37 -2.56 8.68
N ILE A 232 30.24 -2.07 8.17
CA ILE A 232 30.18 -0.93 7.26
C ILE A 232 30.42 0.35 8.10
N SER A 233 31.58 0.99 7.97
CA SER A 233 31.87 2.25 8.65
C SER A 233 31.09 3.41 8.02
N GLU A 234 31.06 3.45 6.69
CA GLU A 234 30.50 4.53 5.89
C GLU A 234 29.97 3.99 4.55
N ILE A 235 28.87 4.58 4.08
CA ILE A 235 28.35 4.37 2.72
C ILE A 235 28.51 5.70 1.96
N ARG A 236 29.40 5.70 0.97
CA ARG A 236 29.72 6.88 0.18
C ARG A 236 29.09 6.77 -1.20
N ILE A 237 28.20 7.70 -1.51
CA ILE A 237 27.55 7.82 -2.82
C ILE A 237 28.21 8.97 -3.58
N ASN A 238 28.74 8.67 -4.76
CA ASN A 238 29.38 9.63 -5.65
C ASN A 238 28.68 9.66 -7.01
N GLY A 239 28.72 10.81 -7.68
CA GLY A 239 28.21 10.97 -9.05
C GLY A 239 26.70 11.16 -9.18
N ASN A 240 25.97 11.21 -8.06
CA ASN A 240 24.54 11.53 -8.02
C ASN A 240 24.33 13.06 -8.16
N LYS A 241 24.00 13.53 -9.36
CA LYS A 241 23.68 14.95 -9.64
C LYS A 241 22.18 15.15 -9.87
N ALA A 242 21.51 14.16 -10.45
CA ALA A 242 20.09 14.20 -10.75
C ALA A 242 19.19 13.80 -9.57
N LEU A 243 19.71 12.93 -8.67
CA LEU A 243 19.01 12.45 -7.48
C LEU A 243 19.74 12.89 -6.22
N SER A 244 18.96 13.28 -5.20
CA SER A 244 19.52 13.64 -3.90
C SER A 244 20.12 12.41 -3.21
N LYS A 245 21.08 12.62 -2.30
CA LYS A 245 21.66 11.50 -1.54
C LYS A 245 20.63 10.82 -0.65
N ASP A 246 19.69 11.60 -0.11
CA ASP A 246 18.66 11.11 0.81
C ASP A 246 17.70 10.15 0.08
N ASP A 247 17.26 10.49 -1.14
CA ASP A 247 16.41 9.60 -1.97
C ASP A 247 17.08 8.24 -2.22
N ILE A 248 18.40 8.25 -2.48
CA ILE A 248 19.17 7.03 -2.71
C ILE A 248 19.34 6.25 -1.41
N GLN A 249 19.55 6.94 -0.28
CA GLN A 249 19.68 6.28 1.02
C GLN A 249 18.39 5.62 1.51
N GLU A 250 17.22 6.17 1.19
CA GLU A 250 15.93 5.57 1.57
C GLU A 250 15.70 4.19 0.93
N VAL A 251 16.23 3.95 -0.27
CA VAL A 251 16.08 2.65 -0.96
C VAL A 251 17.15 1.63 -0.58
N LEU A 252 18.22 2.05 0.10
CA LEU A 252 19.29 1.16 0.57
C LEU A 252 18.81 0.27 1.72
N THR A 253 19.13 -1.01 1.63
CA THR A 253 18.92 -2.00 2.69
C THR A 253 20.10 -2.03 3.65
N ILE A 254 21.32 -1.80 3.13
CA ILE A 254 22.53 -1.69 3.94
C ILE A 254 22.52 -0.40 4.76
N LYS A 255 22.96 -0.50 6.02
CA LYS A 255 23.14 0.67 6.90
C LYS A 255 24.53 0.69 7.49
N THR A 256 24.99 1.87 7.89
CA THR A 256 26.22 2.01 8.66
C THR A 256 26.11 1.20 9.96
N ARG A 257 27.26 0.71 10.45
CA ARG A 257 27.39 -0.17 11.63
C ARG A 257 26.73 -1.56 11.50
N GLN A 258 26.24 -1.95 10.32
CA GLN A 258 25.83 -3.33 10.03
C GLN A 258 26.99 -4.17 9.49
N ASN A 259 26.88 -5.50 9.60
CA ASN A 259 27.84 -6.43 9.00
C ASN A 259 27.82 -6.27 7.47
N LEU A 260 29.00 -6.19 6.86
CA LEU A 260 29.15 -6.15 5.41
C LEU A 260 28.49 -7.38 4.78
N ASN A 261 27.60 -7.19 3.81
CA ASN A 261 27.01 -8.28 3.04
C ASN A 261 27.01 -7.93 1.54
N GLN A 262 27.84 -8.62 0.77
CA GLN A 262 27.99 -8.40 -0.67
C GLN A 262 26.72 -8.67 -1.47
N GLU A 263 25.89 -9.63 -1.05
CA GLU A 263 24.61 -9.92 -1.72
C GLU A 263 23.64 -8.76 -1.54
N LYS A 264 23.56 -8.21 -0.32
CA LYS A 264 22.75 -7.01 -0.05
C LYS A 264 23.25 -5.78 -0.82
N ILE A 265 24.57 -5.62 -0.98
CA ILE A 265 25.13 -4.52 -1.79
C ILE A 265 24.68 -4.66 -3.25
N LYS A 266 24.70 -5.88 -3.81
CA LYS A 266 24.22 -6.13 -5.18
C LYS A 266 22.71 -5.89 -5.33
N GLU A 267 21.92 -6.33 -4.36
CA GLU A 267 20.47 -6.04 -4.32
C GLU A 267 20.20 -4.53 -4.27
N ASP A 268 20.95 -3.81 -3.45
CA ASP A 268 20.84 -2.36 -3.33
C ASP A 268 21.26 -1.65 -4.63
N VAL A 269 22.31 -2.12 -5.33
CA VAL A 269 22.68 -1.61 -6.66
C VAL A 269 21.51 -1.74 -7.64
N GLU A 270 20.82 -2.88 -7.67
CA GLU A 270 19.63 -3.06 -8.54
C GLU A 270 18.45 -2.17 -8.11
N LYS A 271 18.25 -1.94 -6.81
CA LYS A 271 17.23 -1.01 -6.30
C LYS A 271 17.52 0.43 -6.72
N ILE A 272 18.77 0.87 -6.60
CA ILE A 272 19.19 2.21 -7.04
C ILE A 272 19.03 2.33 -8.55
N LYS A 273 19.41 1.31 -9.33
CA LYS A 273 19.19 1.29 -10.78
C LYS A 273 17.71 1.42 -11.11
N THR A 274 16.84 0.69 -10.41
CA THR A 274 15.38 0.79 -10.56
C THR A 274 14.85 2.19 -10.20
N LEU A 275 15.41 2.84 -9.18
CA LEU A 275 15.10 4.22 -8.81
C LEU A 275 15.48 5.19 -9.95
N TYR A 276 16.69 5.07 -10.51
CA TYR A 276 17.14 5.86 -11.66
C TYR A 276 16.27 5.62 -12.90
N ASP A 277 15.95 4.37 -13.21
CA ASP A 277 15.02 3.97 -14.29
C ASP A 277 13.67 4.67 -14.12
N SER A 278 13.12 4.69 -12.89
CA SER A 278 11.82 5.33 -12.59
C SER A 278 11.80 6.84 -12.85
N LYS A 279 12.98 7.48 -12.80
CA LYS A 279 13.17 8.91 -13.05
C LYS A 279 13.59 9.20 -14.49
N GLY A 280 13.79 8.18 -15.33
CA GLY A 280 14.10 8.29 -16.74
C GLY A 280 15.58 8.12 -17.10
N TYR A 281 16.42 7.65 -16.18
CA TYR A 281 17.87 7.46 -16.36
C TYR A 281 18.22 5.99 -16.60
N TYR A 282 17.69 5.38 -17.66
CA TYR A 282 17.79 3.93 -17.93
C TYR A 282 19.21 3.42 -18.21
N ASN A 283 20.11 4.33 -18.57
CA ASN A 283 21.50 4.01 -18.85
C ASN A 283 22.41 4.31 -17.65
N ALA A 284 21.86 4.51 -16.45
CA ALA A 284 22.67 4.71 -15.26
C ALA A 284 23.56 3.49 -14.99
N GLU A 285 24.86 3.71 -14.87
CA GLU A 285 25.85 2.71 -14.49
C GLU A 285 26.22 2.93 -13.03
N ILE A 286 26.14 1.88 -12.21
CA ILE A 286 26.47 1.95 -10.78
C ILE A 286 27.59 0.94 -10.55
N LYS A 287 28.73 1.42 -10.07
CA LYS A 287 29.88 0.60 -9.70
C LYS A 287 30.00 0.54 -8.19
N ASP A 288 29.89 -0.65 -7.61
CA ASP A 288 30.17 -0.89 -6.20
C ASP A 288 31.66 -1.18 -5.98
N THR A 289 32.26 -0.49 -5.01
CA THR A 289 33.63 -0.73 -4.56
C THR A 289 33.64 -0.83 -3.04
N VAL A 290 34.29 -1.86 -2.50
CA VAL A 290 34.44 -2.07 -1.06
C VAL A 290 35.90 -1.83 -0.68
N GLU A 291 36.15 -0.79 0.10
CA GLU A 291 37.49 -0.43 0.58
C GLU A 291 37.63 -0.73 2.07
N ARG A 292 38.83 -1.12 2.52
CA ARG A 292 39.12 -1.26 3.95
C ARG A 292 39.27 0.13 4.58
N ASP A 293 38.61 0.33 5.72
CA ASP A 293 38.64 1.56 6.49
C ASP A 293 39.13 1.23 7.92
N GLY A 294 40.45 1.27 8.12
CA GLY A 294 41.12 0.79 9.34
C GLY A 294 41.39 -0.71 9.34
N GLU A 295 41.57 -1.31 10.53
CA GLU A 295 41.92 -2.73 10.66
C GLU A 295 40.76 -3.70 10.39
N LYS A 296 39.51 -3.29 10.60
CA LYS A 296 38.35 -4.20 10.66
C LYS A 296 37.07 -3.68 10.00
N ASP A 297 36.97 -2.39 9.72
CA ASP A 297 35.77 -1.81 9.10
C ASP A 297 35.98 -1.62 7.59
N PHE A 298 34.87 -1.50 6.87
CA PHE A 298 34.85 -1.35 5.42
C PHE A 298 34.00 -0.14 5.04
N ARG A 299 34.48 0.63 4.06
CA ARG A 299 33.71 1.69 3.39
C ARG A 299 33.12 1.12 2.11
N VAL A 300 31.81 1.29 1.93
CA VAL A 300 31.12 0.93 0.69
C VAL A 300 31.01 2.19 -0.16
N ILE A 301 31.59 2.17 -1.35
CA ILE A 301 31.55 3.28 -2.30
C ILE A 301 30.67 2.88 -3.48
N LEU A 302 29.64 3.67 -3.74
CA LEU A 302 28.74 3.54 -4.88
C LEU A 302 29.02 4.70 -5.84
N ASP A 303 29.77 4.41 -6.90
CA ASP A 303 30.06 5.40 -7.95
C ASP A 303 29.00 5.29 -9.05
N ILE A 304 28.19 6.35 -9.17
CA ILE A 304 27.06 6.41 -10.09
C ILE A 304 27.42 7.29 -11.29
N LYS A 305 27.21 6.76 -12.49
CA LYS A 305 27.27 7.50 -13.75
C LYS A 305 25.87 7.52 -14.35
N GLU A 306 25.18 8.64 -14.12
CA GLU A 306 23.73 8.78 -14.40
C GLU A 306 23.38 8.72 -15.89
N ASN A 307 24.27 9.22 -16.76
CA ASN A 307 24.05 9.39 -18.20
C ASN A 307 22.80 10.25 -18.53
N ASP A 308 22.49 10.43 -19.82
CA ASP A 308 21.39 11.30 -20.25
C ASP A 308 20.02 10.69 -19.96
N ARG A 309 19.07 11.54 -19.55
CA ARG A 309 17.67 11.17 -19.35
C ARG A 309 17.00 10.84 -20.68
N LEU A 310 16.39 9.66 -20.78
CA LEU A 310 15.68 9.21 -21.97
C LEU A 310 14.17 9.32 -21.79
N TYR A 311 13.48 9.55 -22.91
CA TYR A 311 12.02 9.63 -22.95
C TYR A 311 11.47 8.69 -24.02
N VAL A 312 10.22 8.24 -23.83
CA VAL A 312 9.44 7.52 -24.83
C VAL A 312 9.19 8.43 -26.03
N LYS A 313 9.77 8.04 -27.17
CA LYS A 313 9.67 8.76 -28.43
C LYS A 313 8.48 8.31 -29.25
N SER A 314 8.21 7.01 -29.28
CA SER A 314 7.06 6.46 -29.99
C SER A 314 6.55 5.19 -29.35
N ILE A 315 5.24 5.07 -29.33
CA ILE A 315 4.52 3.83 -29.04
C ILE A 315 3.89 3.36 -30.36
N THR A 316 4.10 2.12 -30.75
CA THR A 316 3.52 1.55 -31.97
C THR A 316 2.75 0.28 -31.66
N PHE A 317 1.69 0.05 -32.43
CA PHE A 317 0.85 -1.14 -32.34
C PHE A 317 0.94 -1.89 -33.67
N GLU A 318 0.99 -3.22 -33.60
CA GLU A 318 1.05 -4.10 -34.76
C GLU A 318 -0.09 -5.13 -34.66
N GLY A 319 -0.93 -5.23 -35.68
CA GLY A 319 -2.08 -6.14 -35.71
C GLY A 319 -3.40 -5.58 -35.16
N ASN A 320 -3.45 -4.27 -34.86
CA ASN A 320 -4.70 -3.56 -34.56
C ASN A 320 -5.40 -3.13 -35.86
N GLU A 321 -6.54 -3.73 -36.19
CA GLU A 321 -7.33 -3.41 -37.40
C GLU A 321 -8.66 -2.73 -37.04
N ALA A 322 -9.29 -3.14 -35.95
CA ALA A 322 -10.57 -2.62 -35.47
C ALA A 322 -10.44 -1.26 -34.76
N TYR A 323 -9.29 -0.99 -34.16
CA TYR A 323 -9.01 0.28 -33.47
C TYR A 323 -7.75 0.95 -34.02
N SER A 324 -7.77 2.27 -34.08
CA SER A 324 -6.59 3.04 -34.49
C SER A 324 -5.54 3.04 -33.39
N SER A 325 -4.26 3.10 -33.78
CA SER A 325 -3.16 3.18 -32.81
C SER A 325 -3.28 4.42 -31.91
N LYS A 326 -3.90 5.51 -32.40
CA LYS A 326 -4.13 6.73 -31.60
C LYS A 326 -5.15 6.50 -30.48
N GLU A 327 -6.23 5.77 -30.75
CA GLU A 327 -7.22 5.43 -29.72
C GLU A 327 -6.60 4.56 -28.63
N LEU A 328 -5.82 3.55 -29.01
CA LEU A 328 -5.13 2.68 -28.05
C LEU A 328 -4.11 3.47 -27.22
N LYS A 329 -3.33 4.37 -27.81
CA LYS A 329 -2.41 5.26 -27.07
C LYS A 329 -3.13 6.11 -26.03
N ASN A 330 -4.29 6.68 -26.37
CA ASN A 330 -5.04 7.55 -25.46
C ASN A 330 -5.61 6.80 -24.24
N MET A 331 -5.70 5.47 -24.28
CA MET A 331 -6.15 4.64 -23.16
C MET A 331 -5.01 4.26 -22.21
N MET A 332 -3.76 4.39 -22.66
CA MET A 332 -2.58 4.11 -21.86
C MET A 332 -2.26 5.31 -20.96
N SER A 333 -1.75 5.04 -19.76
CA SER A 333 -1.14 6.08 -18.93
C SER A 333 0.29 6.41 -19.38
N THR A 334 0.98 5.45 -20.01
CA THR A 334 2.28 5.68 -20.65
C THR A 334 2.10 6.50 -21.92
N SER A 335 2.73 7.68 -21.99
CA SER A 335 2.63 8.59 -23.12
C SER A 335 3.96 8.80 -23.82
N GLU A 336 3.91 9.30 -25.06
CA GLU A 336 5.08 9.86 -25.74
C GLU A 336 5.44 11.23 -25.12
N ALA A 337 6.68 11.68 -25.30
CA ALA A 337 7.15 12.96 -24.78
C ALA A 337 6.43 14.14 -25.46
N GLY A 338 5.69 14.93 -24.67
CA GLY A 338 4.94 16.10 -25.15
C GLY A 338 5.74 17.42 -25.14
N LEU A 339 5.11 18.49 -25.62
CA LEU A 339 5.71 19.84 -25.69
C LEU A 339 6.02 20.43 -24.29
N PHE A 340 5.22 20.07 -23.28
CA PHE A 340 5.32 20.55 -21.88
C PHE A 340 6.02 19.57 -20.93
N ARG A 341 6.85 18.65 -21.45
CA ARG A 341 7.56 17.60 -20.68
C ARG A 341 8.48 18.11 -19.55
N PHE A 342 8.70 19.42 -19.46
CA PHE A 342 9.49 20.06 -18.40
C PHE A 342 8.66 20.35 -17.14
N ILE A 343 7.31 20.36 -17.26
CA ILE A 343 6.38 20.52 -16.12
C ILE A 343 5.67 19.19 -15.81
N THR A 344 5.51 18.30 -16.80
CA THR A 344 4.76 17.04 -16.65
C THR A 344 5.67 15.81 -16.71
N ASP A 345 5.24 14.71 -16.08
CA ASP A 345 5.89 13.39 -16.15
C ASP A 345 5.74 12.70 -17.53
N SER A 346 5.25 13.42 -18.55
CA SER A 346 4.99 12.87 -19.88
C SER A 346 6.27 12.36 -20.56
N GLY A 347 6.18 11.17 -21.16
CA GLY A 347 7.32 10.53 -21.82
C GLY A 347 8.24 9.72 -20.91
N LEU A 348 8.00 9.62 -19.60
CA LEU A 348 8.76 8.72 -18.71
C LEU A 348 8.20 7.31 -18.75
N LEU A 349 9.07 6.30 -18.95
CA LEU A 349 8.65 4.90 -19.00
C LEU A 349 8.69 4.26 -17.61
N LYS A 350 7.53 4.07 -17.00
CA LYS A 350 7.39 3.24 -15.79
C LYS A 350 6.96 1.84 -16.23
N ARG A 351 7.81 0.81 -16.05
CA ARG A 351 7.53 -0.55 -16.54
C ARG A 351 6.26 -1.15 -15.94
N ASP A 352 6.02 -0.93 -14.65
CA ASP A 352 4.80 -1.38 -13.98
C ASP A 352 3.55 -0.70 -14.56
N GLN A 353 3.65 0.59 -14.88
CA GLN A 353 2.57 1.33 -15.53
C GLN A 353 2.29 0.79 -16.93
N LEU A 354 3.33 0.50 -17.72
CA LEU A 354 3.18 -0.10 -19.05
C LEU A 354 2.51 -1.48 -18.97
N LYS A 355 2.88 -2.31 -17.98
CA LYS A 355 2.23 -3.61 -17.75
C LYS A 355 0.75 -3.45 -17.40
N GLN A 356 0.40 -2.48 -16.56
CA GLN A 356 -0.99 -2.13 -16.28
C GLN A 356 -1.72 -1.65 -17.54
N ASP A 357 -1.05 -0.87 -18.39
CA ASP A 357 -1.62 -0.38 -19.65
C ASP A 357 -1.95 -1.54 -20.60
N ILE A 358 -1.11 -2.58 -20.70
CA ILE A 358 -1.45 -3.82 -21.44
C ILE A 358 -2.71 -4.48 -20.88
N GLY A 359 -2.85 -4.53 -19.56
CA GLY A 359 -4.07 -5.03 -18.89
C GLY A 359 -5.31 -4.20 -19.22
N LYS A 360 -5.19 -2.86 -19.25
CA LYS A 360 -6.27 -1.94 -19.64
C LYS A 360 -6.70 -2.14 -21.09
N LEU A 361 -5.73 -2.23 -22.01
CA LEU A 361 -6.01 -2.49 -23.42
C LEU A 361 -6.69 -3.85 -23.59
N THR A 362 -6.22 -4.89 -22.89
CA THR A 362 -6.80 -6.24 -22.96
C THR A 362 -8.25 -6.21 -22.49
N THR A 363 -8.50 -5.53 -21.37
CA THR A 363 -9.85 -5.30 -20.85
C THR A 363 -10.72 -4.53 -21.83
N TYR A 364 -10.18 -3.50 -22.50
CA TYR A 364 -10.89 -2.72 -23.50
C TYR A 364 -11.36 -3.58 -24.69
N TYR A 365 -10.51 -4.46 -25.21
CA TYR A 365 -10.90 -5.40 -26.26
C TYR A 365 -11.98 -6.38 -25.80
N PHE A 366 -11.84 -6.98 -24.62
CA PHE A 366 -12.86 -7.87 -24.04
C PHE A 366 -14.18 -7.17 -23.77
N ASN A 367 -14.16 -5.89 -23.42
CA ASN A 367 -15.35 -5.09 -23.17
C ASN A 367 -16.07 -4.64 -24.46
N ASN A 368 -15.42 -4.80 -25.62
CA ASN A 368 -15.96 -4.38 -26.91
C ASN A 368 -16.30 -5.54 -27.85
N GLY A 369 -16.27 -6.78 -27.37
CA GLY A 369 -16.74 -7.96 -28.08
C GLY A 369 -15.65 -8.92 -28.52
N PHE A 370 -14.38 -8.61 -28.28
CA PHE A 370 -13.26 -9.42 -28.77
C PHE A 370 -12.84 -10.48 -27.75
N ILE A 371 -13.65 -11.53 -27.59
CA ILE A 371 -13.48 -12.58 -26.56
C ILE A 371 -12.10 -13.26 -26.64
N ASN A 372 -11.55 -13.40 -27.84
CA ASN A 372 -10.29 -14.08 -28.11
C ASN A 372 -9.11 -13.10 -28.33
N ALA A 373 -9.25 -11.83 -27.93
CA ALA A 373 -8.18 -10.85 -28.07
C ALA A 373 -6.95 -11.23 -27.23
N GLN A 374 -5.77 -11.09 -27.84
CA GLN A 374 -4.49 -11.31 -27.18
C GLN A 374 -3.59 -10.11 -27.44
N ILE A 375 -3.12 -9.48 -26.36
CA ILE A 375 -2.14 -8.39 -26.43
C ILE A 375 -0.81 -8.96 -25.93
N GLY A 376 0.19 -8.95 -26.81
CA GLY A 376 1.52 -9.45 -26.52
C GLY A 376 2.28 -8.57 -25.53
N GLU A 377 3.34 -9.11 -24.96
CA GLU A 377 4.25 -8.33 -24.12
C GLU A 377 4.90 -7.20 -24.94
N PRO A 378 5.09 -6.01 -24.34
CA PRO A 378 5.66 -4.87 -25.04
C PRO A 378 7.15 -5.10 -25.36
N GLU A 379 7.52 -4.97 -26.61
CA GLU A 379 8.91 -4.95 -27.05
C GLU A 379 9.48 -3.54 -26.85
N ILE A 380 10.41 -3.39 -25.91
CA ILE A 380 11.04 -2.11 -25.56
C ILE A 380 12.44 -2.05 -26.17
N THR A 381 12.65 -1.10 -27.07
CA THR A 381 13.97 -0.83 -27.68
C THR A 381 14.48 0.51 -27.17
N ILE A 382 15.69 0.50 -26.59
CA ILE A 382 16.36 1.70 -26.07
C ILE A 382 17.52 2.05 -27.01
N ASP A 383 17.53 3.27 -27.54
CA ASP A 383 18.63 3.83 -28.34
C ASP A 383 19.09 5.16 -27.74
N LYS A 384 20.23 5.71 -28.20
CA LYS A 384 20.76 7.03 -27.79
C LYS A 384 19.75 8.16 -27.99
N LYS A 385 18.77 7.98 -28.90
CA LYS A 385 17.74 8.99 -29.23
C LYS A 385 16.49 8.93 -28.33
N GLY A 386 16.29 7.85 -27.57
CA GLY A 386 15.11 7.65 -26.72
C GLY A 386 14.60 6.22 -26.71
N ILE A 387 13.38 6.04 -26.19
CA ILE A 387 12.76 4.72 -25.97
C ILE A 387 11.63 4.51 -26.98
N TYR A 388 11.60 3.33 -27.58
CA TYR A 388 10.61 2.90 -28.57
C TYR A 388 9.87 1.68 -28.02
N ILE A 389 8.54 1.74 -27.98
CA ILE A 389 7.70 0.67 -27.45
C ILE A 389 6.85 0.12 -28.58
N LYS A 390 6.93 -1.18 -28.85
CA LYS A 390 6.08 -1.86 -29.82
C LYS A 390 5.19 -2.89 -29.11
N ILE A 391 3.89 -2.85 -29.37
CA ILE A 391 2.90 -3.76 -28.78
C ILE A 391 2.22 -4.54 -29.90
N LYS A 392 2.33 -5.87 -29.86
CA LYS A 392 1.66 -6.76 -30.82
C LYS A 392 0.25 -7.08 -30.32
N VAL A 393 -0.74 -6.96 -31.19
CA VAL A 393 -2.16 -7.19 -30.90
C VAL A 393 -2.70 -8.23 -31.88
N LYS A 394 -3.41 -9.21 -31.34
CA LYS A 394 -4.22 -10.16 -32.11
C LYS A 394 -5.66 -10.01 -31.65
N GLU A 395 -6.45 -9.24 -32.38
CA GLU A 395 -7.79 -8.81 -31.94
C GLU A 395 -8.80 -9.96 -31.87
N GLY A 396 -8.74 -10.90 -32.83
CA GLY A 396 -9.73 -11.98 -32.93
C GLY A 396 -11.08 -11.50 -33.48
N LYS A 397 -12.09 -12.38 -33.46
CA LYS A 397 -13.45 -12.04 -33.93
C LYS A 397 -14.20 -11.26 -32.86
N ARG A 398 -15.04 -10.31 -33.30
CA ARG A 398 -15.96 -9.55 -32.46
C ARG A 398 -17.29 -10.28 -32.34
N PHE A 399 -17.79 -10.47 -31.11
CA PHE A 399 -19.05 -11.15 -30.82
C PHE A 399 -20.13 -10.17 -30.34
N LYS A 400 -21.37 -10.41 -30.73
CA LYS A 400 -22.57 -9.72 -30.23
C LYS A 400 -23.44 -10.64 -29.39
N ILE A 401 -24.16 -10.07 -28.45
CA ILE A 401 -25.08 -10.80 -27.57
C ILE A 401 -26.38 -11.08 -28.33
N ASP A 402 -26.80 -12.35 -28.41
CA ASP A 402 -28.07 -12.72 -29.04
C ASP A 402 -29.17 -13.05 -28.01
N LYS A 403 -28.82 -13.77 -26.94
CA LYS A 403 -29.74 -14.12 -25.86
C LYS A 403 -29.14 -13.81 -24.49
N VAL A 404 -29.99 -13.28 -23.61
CA VAL A 404 -29.70 -13.05 -22.20
C VAL A 404 -30.80 -13.69 -21.39
N GLU A 405 -30.44 -14.65 -20.54
CA GLU A 405 -31.38 -15.40 -19.71
C GLU A 405 -30.92 -15.41 -18.25
N ILE A 406 -31.89 -15.56 -17.35
CA ILE A 406 -31.66 -15.80 -15.92
C ILE A 406 -32.32 -17.15 -15.62
N SER A 407 -31.55 -18.10 -15.11
CA SER A 407 -32.01 -19.45 -14.78
C SER A 407 -31.69 -19.79 -13.33
N GLY A 408 -32.19 -20.93 -12.84
CA GLY A 408 -31.99 -21.37 -11.45
C GLY A 408 -33.10 -20.90 -10.51
N ASP A 409 -32.71 -20.49 -9.29
CA ASP A 409 -33.63 -20.17 -8.21
C ASP A 409 -34.40 -18.85 -8.43
N LEU A 410 -35.70 -18.83 -8.10
CA LEU A 410 -36.58 -17.65 -8.26
C LEU A 410 -36.45 -16.67 -7.11
N LEU A 411 -36.14 -15.40 -7.40
CA LEU A 411 -36.13 -14.28 -6.45
C LEU A 411 -37.54 -13.72 -6.18
N GLU A 412 -37.71 -12.95 -5.10
CA GLU A 412 -38.98 -12.24 -4.86
C GLU A 412 -39.24 -11.21 -5.98
N LYS A 413 -38.16 -10.60 -6.49
CA LYS A 413 -38.23 -9.73 -7.67
C LYS A 413 -38.56 -10.54 -8.94
N PRO A 414 -39.55 -10.11 -9.76
CA PRO A 414 -39.86 -10.77 -11.02
C PRO A 414 -38.66 -10.83 -11.96
N LYS A 415 -38.52 -11.95 -12.68
CA LYS A 415 -37.42 -12.17 -13.63
C LYS A 415 -37.36 -11.08 -14.71
N GLU A 416 -38.50 -10.56 -15.15
CA GLU A 416 -38.59 -9.50 -16.16
C GLU A 416 -38.00 -8.18 -15.64
N GLU A 417 -38.14 -7.89 -14.34
CA GLU A 417 -37.59 -6.68 -13.73
C GLU A 417 -36.07 -6.79 -13.58
N LEU A 418 -35.57 -7.96 -13.17
CA LEU A 418 -34.14 -8.24 -13.10
C LEU A 418 -33.49 -8.14 -14.48
N LEU A 419 -34.08 -8.76 -15.51
CA LEU A 419 -33.60 -8.69 -16.89
C LEU A 419 -33.54 -7.25 -17.43
N ARG A 420 -34.50 -6.40 -17.09
CA ARG A 420 -34.50 -4.97 -17.49
C ARG A 420 -33.37 -4.17 -16.82
N SER A 421 -32.95 -4.59 -15.63
CA SER A 421 -31.93 -3.91 -14.82
C SER A 421 -30.50 -4.32 -15.20
N LEU A 422 -30.34 -5.45 -15.89
CA LEU A 422 -29.04 -5.89 -16.42
C LEU A 422 -28.46 -4.86 -17.41
N LYS A 423 -27.14 -4.71 -17.36
CA LYS A 423 -26.35 -3.89 -18.28
C LYS A 423 -26.24 -4.54 -19.64
N VAL A 424 -26.12 -5.86 -19.70
CA VAL A 424 -26.02 -6.61 -20.95
C VAL A 424 -27.40 -6.74 -21.58
N LYS A 425 -27.56 -6.30 -22.84
CA LYS A 425 -28.79 -6.44 -23.60
C LYS A 425 -28.55 -7.18 -24.92
N LYS A 426 -29.62 -7.75 -25.46
CA LYS A 426 -29.61 -8.33 -26.81
C LYS A 426 -29.18 -7.28 -27.83
N GLY A 427 -28.25 -7.64 -28.69
CA GLY A 427 -27.69 -6.80 -29.76
C GLY A 427 -26.43 -6.03 -29.38
N ASP A 428 -26.11 -5.93 -28.08
CA ASP A 428 -24.88 -5.29 -27.61
C ASP A 428 -23.65 -6.09 -28.04
N ASN A 429 -22.50 -5.43 -28.13
CA ASN A 429 -21.25 -6.17 -28.23
C ASN A 429 -21.01 -6.91 -26.91
N TYR A 430 -20.44 -8.11 -26.98
CA TYR A 430 -20.05 -8.82 -25.77
C TYR A 430 -19.14 -7.93 -24.91
N ASN A 431 -19.49 -7.77 -23.64
CA ASN A 431 -18.77 -6.90 -22.72
C ASN A 431 -18.55 -7.63 -21.41
N ARG A 432 -17.30 -8.05 -21.17
CA ARG A 432 -16.93 -8.80 -19.96
C ARG A 432 -17.21 -8.01 -18.68
N GLU A 433 -16.90 -6.71 -18.66
CA GLU A 433 -17.17 -5.86 -17.49
C GLU A 433 -18.67 -5.69 -17.23
N ALA A 434 -19.50 -5.59 -18.28
CA ALA A 434 -20.95 -5.56 -18.12
C ALA A 434 -21.48 -6.87 -17.53
N ILE A 435 -20.97 -8.02 -17.99
CA ILE A 435 -21.32 -9.34 -17.43
C ILE A 435 -20.91 -9.43 -15.95
N MET A 436 -19.71 -8.99 -15.60
CA MET A 436 -19.28 -8.97 -14.19
C MET A 436 -20.16 -8.05 -13.33
N LYS A 437 -20.55 -6.88 -13.84
CA LYS A 437 -21.49 -5.97 -13.16
C LYS A 437 -22.87 -6.57 -12.99
N ASP A 438 -23.33 -7.35 -13.97
CA ASP A 438 -24.60 -8.08 -13.90
C ASP A 438 -24.54 -9.20 -12.85
N ILE A 439 -23.44 -9.94 -12.78
CA ILE A 439 -23.18 -10.94 -11.72
C ILE A 439 -23.19 -10.27 -10.35
N ASP A 440 -22.49 -9.15 -10.18
CA ASP A 440 -22.48 -8.39 -8.93
C ASP A 440 -23.88 -7.89 -8.56
N PHE A 441 -24.63 -7.35 -9.52
CA PHE A 441 -26.00 -6.87 -9.32
C PHE A 441 -26.97 -8.00 -8.92
N LEU A 442 -26.89 -9.15 -9.57
CA LEU A 442 -27.71 -10.32 -9.25
C LEU A 442 -27.32 -10.91 -7.90
N THR A 443 -26.02 -11.01 -7.60
CA THR A 443 -25.51 -11.44 -6.29
C THR A 443 -26.00 -10.51 -5.19
N GLN A 444 -25.89 -9.20 -5.39
CA GLN A 444 -26.40 -8.18 -4.47
C GLN A 444 -27.92 -8.26 -4.30
N SER A 445 -28.67 -8.50 -5.38
CA SER A 445 -30.13 -8.69 -5.31
C SER A 445 -30.51 -9.92 -4.49
N CYS A 446 -29.78 -11.04 -4.63
CA CYS A 446 -29.96 -12.21 -3.77
C CYS A 446 -29.58 -11.91 -2.32
N ASN A 447 -28.43 -11.27 -2.11
CA ASN A 447 -27.94 -10.91 -0.80
C ASN A 447 -28.92 -9.99 -0.05
N ASP A 448 -29.54 -9.04 -0.74
CA ASP A 448 -30.50 -8.09 -0.14
C ASP A 448 -31.85 -8.73 0.21
N GLU A 449 -32.18 -9.90 -0.35
CA GLU A 449 -33.27 -10.76 0.10
C GLU A 449 -32.85 -11.68 1.29
N GLY A 450 -31.62 -11.58 1.78
CA GLY A 450 -31.10 -12.35 2.93
C GLY A 450 -30.22 -13.55 2.58
N TYR A 451 -29.98 -13.82 1.30
CA TYR A 451 -29.19 -14.98 0.86
C TYR A 451 -27.70 -14.65 0.78
N ALA A 452 -26.96 -14.75 1.89
CA ALA A 452 -25.56 -14.32 1.96
C ALA A 452 -24.59 -15.16 1.12
N ASN A 453 -24.89 -16.45 0.92
CA ASN A 453 -24.04 -17.40 0.20
C ASN A 453 -24.51 -17.63 -1.25
N ALA A 454 -25.22 -16.65 -1.84
CA ALA A 454 -25.69 -16.75 -3.21
C ALA A 454 -24.53 -16.79 -4.20
N ASP A 455 -24.60 -17.68 -5.17
CA ASP A 455 -23.61 -17.87 -6.23
C ASP A 455 -24.26 -17.74 -7.60
N ILE A 456 -23.68 -16.88 -8.45
CA ILE A 456 -24.20 -16.56 -9.78
C ILE A 456 -23.19 -17.04 -10.81
N ASN A 457 -23.52 -18.12 -11.50
CA ASN A 457 -22.63 -18.76 -12.47
C ASN A 457 -23.00 -18.33 -13.91
N PRO A 458 -22.16 -17.52 -14.59
CA PRO A 458 -22.42 -17.13 -15.97
C PRO A 458 -22.05 -18.26 -16.94
N LYS A 459 -23.03 -18.78 -17.67
CA LYS A 459 -22.81 -19.72 -18.78
C LYS A 459 -22.80 -18.94 -20.09
N ILE A 460 -21.61 -18.85 -20.70
CA ILE A 460 -21.41 -18.14 -21.96
C ILE A 460 -21.24 -19.17 -23.09
N ASN A 461 -22.18 -19.19 -24.03
CA ASN A 461 -22.13 -20.06 -25.20
C ASN A 461 -21.83 -19.22 -26.45
N THR A 462 -20.64 -19.40 -27.03
CA THR A 462 -20.21 -18.66 -28.22
C THR A 462 -20.45 -19.44 -29.50
N ARG A 463 -21.08 -18.82 -30.49
CA ARG A 463 -21.23 -19.31 -31.86
C ARG A 463 -20.26 -18.56 -32.79
N GLU A 464 -19.09 -19.13 -33.03
CA GLU A 464 -18.00 -18.47 -33.77
C GLU A 464 -18.29 -18.17 -35.24
N ASN A 465 -19.14 -18.96 -35.89
CA ASN A 465 -19.52 -18.77 -37.29
C ASN A 465 -20.46 -17.58 -37.48
N GLU A 466 -21.37 -17.38 -36.52
CA GLU A 466 -22.36 -16.31 -36.53
C GLU A 466 -21.86 -15.05 -35.82
N GLN A 467 -20.72 -15.12 -35.12
CA GLN A 467 -20.19 -14.06 -34.27
C GLN A 467 -21.19 -13.64 -33.16
N LEU A 468 -21.91 -14.63 -32.62
CA LEU A 468 -22.91 -14.43 -31.56
C LEU A 468 -22.49 -15.12 -30.26
N ALA A 469 -22.93 -14.56 -29.13
CA ALA A 469 -22.77 -15.15 -27.81
C ALA A 469 -24.10 -15.09 -27.05
N ASP A 470 -24.42 -16.18 -26.36
CA ASP A 470 -25.55 -16.25 -25.42
C ASP A 470 -25.00 -16.24 -24.00
N VAL A 471 -25.69 -15.51 -23.11
CA VAL A 471 -25.33 -15.40 -21.69
C VAL A 471 -26.51 -15.86 -20.85
N ASP A 472 -26.32 -16.94 -20.09
CA ASP A 472 -27.28 -17.46 -19.12
C ASP A 472 -26.70 -17.29 -17.71
N TYR A 473 -27.35 -16.47 -16.88
CA TYR A 473 -26.97 -16.25 -15.49
C TYR A 473 -27.71 -17.26 -14.60
N GLN A 474 -27.01 -18.31 -14.17
CA GLN A 474 -27.59 -19.33 -13.30
C GLN A 474 -27.47 -18.94 -11.83
N ILE A 475 -28.61 -18.71 -11.16
CA ILE A 475 -28.71 -18.31 -9.76
C ILE A 475 -28.81 -19.53 -8.85
N ILE A 476 -27.93 -19.60 -7.84
CA ILE A 476 -28.00 -20.54 -6.74
C ILE A 476 -28.05 -19.73 -5.45
N LYS A 477 -29.20 -19.69 -4.77
CA LYS A 477 -29.40 -18.79 -3.61
C LYS A 477 -28.67 -19.23 -2.34
N GLY A 478 -28.67 -20.53 -2.05
CA GLY A 478 -28.26 -21.03 -0.74
C GLY A 478 -29.27 -20.70 0.37
N ASP A 479 -28.83 -20.73 1.62
CA ASP A 479 -29.67 -20.50 2.81
C ASP A 479 -29.84 -19.01 3.17
N LEU A 480 -30.98 -18.68 3.80
CA LEU A 480 -31.21 -17.38 4.44
C LEU A 480 -30.29 -17.20 5.65
N VAL A 481 -29.71 -16.01 5.77
CA VAL A 481 -28.75 -15.66 6.82
C VAL A 481 -29.18 -14.38 7.55
N PHE A 482 -29.16 -14.44 8.87
CA PHE A 482 -29.43 -13.30 9.76
C PHE A 482 -28.13 -12.79 10.38
N ILE A 483 -28.04 -11.47 10.57
CA ILE A 483 -26.98 -10.84 11.33
C ILE A 483 -27.17 -11.19 12.80
N ASN A 484 -26.15 -11.80 13.42
CA ASN A 484 -26.21 -12.22 14.82
C ASN A 484 -25.61 -11.15 15.73
N HIS A 485 -24.27 -10.99 15.77
CA HIS A 485 -23.62 -9.92 16.50
C HIS A 485 -22.82 -8.99 15.60
N ILE A 486 -22.79 -7.71 15.95
CA ILE A 486 -21.92 -6.70 15.35
C ILE A 486 -20.85 -6.32 16.37
N ASN A 487 -19.65 -6.87 16.18
CA ASN A 487 -18.51 -6.64 17.05
C ASN A 487 -17.65 -5.52 16.46
N ILE A 488 -17.42 -4.47 17.25
CA ILE A 488 -16.59 -3.32 16.85
C ILE A 488 -15.32 -3.35 17.70
N SER A 489 -14.15 -3.24 17.05
CA SER A 489 -12.87 -3.25 17.75
C SER A 489 -11.83 -2.32 17.11
N GLY A 490 -10.83 -1.93 17.90
CA GLY A 490 -9.79 -0.97 17.50
C GLY A 490 -10.17 0.51 17.71
N ASN A 491 -11.38 0.78 18.19
CA ASN A 491 -11.89 2.10 18.57
C ASN A 491 -11.50 2.47 20.02
N ASN A 492 -10.21 2.75 20.26
CA ASN A 492 -9.69 3.07 21.59
C ASN A 492 -10.11 4.45 22.08
N ILE A 493 -10.29 5.40 21.16
CA ILE A 493 -10.69 6.79 21.44
C ILE A 493 -12.17 6.98 21.10
N THR A 494 -12.57 6.56 19.89
CA THR A 494 -13.92 6.71 19.35
C THR A 494 -14.87 5.79 20.08
N ARG A 495 -15.97 6.34 20.60
CA ARG A 495 -17.00 5.54 21.27
C ARG A 495 -17.68 4.61 20.28
N ASP A 496 -17.95 3.38 20.72
CA ASP A 496 -18.65 2.35 19.91
C ASP A 496 -19.91 2.91 19.23
N LYS A 497 -20.72 3.65 20.00
CA LYS A 497 -21.96 4.28 19.51
C LYS A 497 -21.78 5.17 18.28
N VAL A 498 -20.65 5.86 18.15
CA VAL A 498 -20.35 6.74 17.00
C VAL A 498 -20.19 5.92 15.73
N ILE A 499 -19.60 4.73 15.83
CA ILE A 499 -19.45 3.77 14.73
C ILE A 499 -20.79 3.09 14.48
N ARG A 500 -21.42 2.57 15.52
CA ARG A 500 -22.67 1.80 15.45
C ARG A 500 -23.82 2.57 14.79
N ARG A 501 -23.96 3.87 15.07
CA ARG A 501 -25.00 4.73 14.45
C ARG A 501 -24.78 5.01 12.95
N GLN A 502 -23.60 4.71 12.39
CA GLN A 502 -23.37 4.80 10.95
C GLN A 502 -23.73 3.52 10.19
N LEU A 503 -24.08 2.44 10.91
CA LEU A 503 -24.42 1.16 10.32
C LEU A 503 -25.90 1.14 9.94
N ASP A 504 -26.18 0.75 8.70
CA ASP A 504 -27.55 0.52 8.21
C ASP A 504 -28.05 -0.88 8.58
N ILE A 505 -27.15 -1.76 9.02
CA ILE A 505 -27.46 -3.09 9.54
C ILE A 505 -27.64 -3.05 11.07
N VAL A 506 -28.59 -3.83 11.56
CA VAL A 506 -28.82 -4.04 13.00
C VAL A 506 -28.77 -5.54 13.30
N GLU A 507 -28.39 -5.90 14.52
CA GLU A 507 -28.46 -7.29 14.99
C GLU A 507 -29.89 -7.83 14.87
N GLY A 508 -30.04 -9.01 14.26
CA GLY A 508 -31.33 -9.62 13.93
C GLY A 508 -31.85 -9.33 12.52
N ASP A 509 -31.28 -8.35 11.80
CA ASP A 509 -31.65 -8.10 10.40
C ASP A 509 -31.29 -9.29 9.51
N LEU A 510 -32.04 -9.46 8.40
CA LEU A 510 -31.57 -10.27 7.28
C LEU A 510 -30.26 -9.68 6.73
N TYR A 511 -29.34 -10.56 6.32
CA TYR A 511 -28.14 -10.12 5.61
C TYR A 511 -28.51 -9.23 4.42
N SER A 512 -27.73 -8.19 4.19
CA SER A 512 -27.85 -7.35 3.00
C SER A 512 -26.48 -6.78 2.67
N SER A 513 -25.97 -7.10 1.49
CA SER A 513 -24.69 -6.57 1.04
C SER A 513 -24.78 -5.08 0.69
N SER A 514 -25.96 -4.60 0.28
CA SER A 514 -26.23 -3.17 0.10
C SER A 514 -26.05 -2.39 1.41
N LYS A 515 -26.73 -2.81 2.49
CA LYS A 515 -26.63 -2.16 3.80
C LYS A 515 -25.20 -2.20 4.35
N LEU A 516 -24.49 -3.33 4.19
CA LEU A 516 -23.08 -3.44 4.59
C LEU A 516 -22.17 -2.48 3.82
N ARG A 517 -22.33 -2.40 2.50
CA ARG A 517 -21.56 -1.48 1.65
C ARG A 517 -21.83 -0.02 2.00
N THR A 518 -23.09 0.35 2.25
CA THR A 518 -23.43 1.71 2.68
C THR A 518 -22.86 2.02 4.06
N SER A 519 -22.94 1.08 5.00
CA SER A 519 -22.32 1.18 6.34
C SER A 519 -20.81 1.41 6.24
N TYR A 520 -20.11 0.63 5.43
CA TYR A 520 -18.68 0.80 5.15
C TYR A 520 -18.37 2.18 4.54
N SER A 521 -19.19 2.63 3.58
CA SER A 521 -19.03 3.95 2.97
C SER A 521 -19.27 5.09 3.98
N ASN A 522 -20.26 4.96 4.85
CA ASN A 522 -20.57 5.92 5.91
C ASN A 522 -19.38 6.06 6.88
N LEU A 523 -18.81 4.94 7.33
CA LEU A 523 -17.64 4.94 8.23
C LEU A 523 -16.40 5.54 7.58
N ASN A 524 -16.12 5.22 6.31
CA ASN A 524 -15.01 5.85 5.59
C ASN A 524 -15.20 7.36 5.39
N ARG A 525 -16.45 7.79 5.18
CA ARG A 525 -16.80 9.21 5.03
C ARG A 525 -16.56 10.01 6.31
N LEU A 526 -16.57 9.39 7.49
CA LEU A 526 -16.22 10.05 8.76
C LEU A 526 -14.77 10.52 8.82
N ARG A 527 -13.86 9.84 8.10
CA ARG A 527 -12.40 10.10 8.13
C ARG A 527 -11.76 9.99 9.52
N TYR A 528 -12.37 9.28 10.46
CA TYR A 528 -11.79 8.99 11.78
C TYR A 528 -10.77 7.84 11.76
N PHE A 529 -10.83 7.03 10.71
CA PHE A 529 -10.07 5.79 10.59
C PHE A 529 -9.11 5.88 9.40
N GLU A 530 -7.93 5.28 9.55
CA GLU A 530 -7.00 4.99 8.45
C GLU A 530 -7.48 3.78 7.67
N GLU A 531 -8.00 2.78 8.37
CA GLU A 531 -8.49 1.51 7.82
C GLU A 531 -9.78 1.10 8.53
N VAL A 532 -10.72 0.59 7.73
CA VAL A 532 -11.98 0.00 8.19
C VAL A 532 -12.07 -1.36 7.52
N ASP A 533 -12.05 -2.43 8.31
CA ASP A 533 -12.11 -3.81 7.83
C ASP A 533 -13.42 -4.45 8.31
N PHE A 534 -14.26 -4.85 7.36
CA PHE A 534 -15.50 -5.57 7.61
C PHE A 534 -15.26 -7.04 7.32
N GLN A 535 -15.28 -7.86 8.38
CA GLN A 535 -15.19 -9.30 8.25
C GLN A 535 -16.52 -9.93 8.61
N THR A 536 -16.99 -10.80 7.74
CA THR A 536 -18.18 -11.60 7.99
C THR A 536 -17.73 -13.02 8.35
N GLU A 537 -18.16 -13.47 9.53
CA GLU A 537 -17.83 -14.80 10.04
C GLU A 537 -19.10 -15.61 10.23
N LYS A 538 -19.02 -16.91 9.96
CA LYS A 538 -20.14 -17.83 10.22
C LYS A 538 -20.38 -17.85 11.72
N GLY A 539 -21.61 -17.54 12.13
CA GLY A 539 -22.00 -17.61 13.52
C GLY A 539 -22.11 -19.05 14.02
N PRO A 540 -22.60 -19.25 15.25
CA PRO A 540 -22.76 -20.57 15.85
C PRO A 540 -23.69 -21.52 15.06
N ASP A 541 -24.60 -20.96 14.26
CA ASP A 541 -25.52 -21.66 13.36
C ASP A 541 -25.25 -21.26 11.90
N LYS A 542 -25.47 -22.17 10.95
CA LYS A 542 -25.30 -21.93 9.50
C LYS A 542 -26.17 -20.79 8.97
N LYS A 543 -27.28 -20.47 9.65
CA LYS A 543 -28.21 -19.38 9.29
C LYS A 543 -27.90 -18.05 9.98
N LYS A 544 -26.82 -17.98 10.75
CA LYS A 544 -26.40 -16.80 11.50
C LYS A 544 -25.00 -16.38 11.10
N MET A 545 -24.76 -15.08 11.07
CA MET A 545 -23.47 -14.52 10.69
C MET A 545 -23.11 -13.36 11.60
N ASP A 546 -21.89 -13.38 12.10
CA ASP A 546 -21.33 -12.28 12.88
C ASP A 546 -20.59 -11.31 11.96
N VAL A 547 -20.69 -10.03 12.27
CA VAL A 547 -20.02 -8.96 11.52
C VAL A 547 -18.98 -8.32 12.45
N ASN A 548 -17.71 -8.58 12.16
CA ASN A 548 -16.57 -8.05 12.88
C ASN A 548 -16.05 -6.83 12.14
N ILE A 549 -16.27 -5.65 12.73
CA ILE A 549 -15.80 -4.36 12.21
C ILE A 549 -14.53 -4.00 12.98
N ARG A 550 -13.38 -4.06 12.31
CA ARG A 550 -12.11 -3.64 12.86
C ARG A 550 -11.74 -2.29 12.28
N VAL A 551 -11.46 -1.33 13.15
CA VAL A 551 -11.05 0.02 12.74
C VAL A 551 -9.65 0.33 13.25
N LYS A 552 -8.86 1.02 12.43
CA LYS A 552 -7.59 1.60 12.84
C LYS A 552 -7.75 3.11 12.93
N GLU A 553 -7.81 3.65 14.14
CA GLU A 553 -7.97 5.08 14.37
C GLU A 553 -6.75 5.88 13.91
N LYS A 554 -6.99 7.10 13.44
CA LYS A 554 -5.94 8.07 13.09
C LYS A 554 -6.20 9.42 13.75
N GLY A 555 -5.20 10.29 13.72
CA GLY A 555 -5.37 11.69 14.15
C GLY A 555 -6.44 12.39 13.32
N THR A 556 -7.50 12.89 13.99
CA THR A 556 -8.62 13.60 13.36
C THR A 556 -8.48 15.12 13.37
N GLY A 557 -7.36 15.62 13.92
CA GLY A 557 -7.04 17.03 13.99
C GLY A 557 -6.51 17.53 12.65
N MET A 558 -7.03 18.66 12.19
CA MET A 558 -6.63 19.30 10.94
C MET A 558 -6.28 20.76 11.21
N VAL A 559 -5.12 21.18 10.71
CA VAL A 559 -4.71 22.59 10.69
C VAL A 559 -4.68 23.04 9.24
N MET A 560 -5.39 24.13 8.96
CA MET A 560 -5.47 24.73 7.64
C MET A 560 -5.05 26.18 7.73
N VAL A 561 -4.11 26.58 6.87
CA VAL A 561 -3.64 27.97 6.75
C VAL A 561 -3.86 28.41 5.31
N GLY A 562 -4.38 29.62 5.13
CA GLY A 562 -4.67 30.21 3.84
C GLY A 562 -4.38 31.70 3.84
N ALA A 563 -4.41 32.30 2.65
CA ALA A 563 -4.29 33.73 2.47
C ALA A 563 -5.17 34.15 1.28
N GLY A 564 -5.70 35.37 1.32
CA GLY A 564 -6.51 35.90 0.24
C GLY A 564 -6.32 37.40 0.09
N TYR A 565 -6.72 37.91 -1.06
CA TYR A 565 -6.85 39.32 -1.33
C TYR A 565 -8.11 39.57 -2.16
N SER A 566 -8.97 40.45 -1.68
CA SER A 566 -10.10 40.97 -2.44
C SER A 566 -10.09 42.49 -2.39
N ALA A 567 -10.82 43.13 -3.30
CA ALA A 567 -10.97 44.58 -3.25
C ALA A 567 -11.70 45.05 -1.97
N ALA A 568 -12.63 44.23 -1.48
CA ALA A 568 -13.45 44.51 -0.30
C ALA A 568 -12.70 44.27 1.01
N ASP A 569 -11.97 43.15 1.12
CA ASP A 569 -11.36 42.69 2.37
C ASP A 569 -9.84 42.91 2.45
N GLN A 570 -9.24 43.43 1.37
CA GLN A 570 -7.79 43.56 1.23
C GLN A 570 -7.06 42.24 1.53
N ALA A 571 -5.81 42.30 1.99
CA ALA A 571 -5.04 41.11 2.34
C ALA A 571 -5.55 40.50 3.64
N VAL A 572 -5.91 39.21 3.59
CA VAL A 572 -6.39 38.44 4.74
C VAL A 572 -5.57 37.17 4.89
N VAL A 573 -5.14 36.86 6.11
CA VAL A 573 -4.56 35.58 6.51
C VAL A 573 -5.61 34.78 7.24
N MET A 574 -5.75 33.50 6.88
CA MET A 574 -6.73 32.60 7.48
C MET A 574 -6.02 31.44 8.15
N ALA A 575 -6.43 31.10 9.36
CA ALA A 575 -6.01 29.90 10.06
C ALA A 575 -7.26 29.23 10.66
N GLN A 576 -7.37 27.91 10.51
CA GLN A 576 -8.34 27.15 11.27
C GLN A 576 -7.75 25.85 11.79
N ILE A 577 -8.17 25.52 13.00
CA ILE A 577 -7.86 24.27 13.67
C ILE A 577 -9.19 23.57 13.89
N THR A 578 -9.32 22.35 13.39
CA THR A 578 -10.54 21.56 13.51
C THR A 578 -10.20 20.20 14.10
N GLN A 579 -10.97 19.77 15.08
CA GLN A 579 -10.95 18.41 15.61
C GLN A 579 -12.27 17.73 15.28
N GLN A 580 -12.27 16.78 14.34
CA GLN A 580 -13.52 16.19 13.80
C GLN A 580 -14.17 15.12 14.69
N ASN A 581 -13.42 14.57 15.64
CA ASN A 581 -13.87 13.56 16.60
C ASN A 581 -13.45 13.94 18.01
N PHE A 582 -13.92 15.10 18.47
CA PHE A 582 -13.55 15.68 19.75
C PHE A 582 -13.86 14.70 20.89
N LEU A 583 -12.82 14.33 21.64
CA LEU A 583 -12.86 13.37 22.75
C LEU A 583 -13.51 12.02 22.41
N GLY A 584 -13.58 11.64 21.12
CA GLY A 584 -14.16 10.37 20.69
C GLY A 584 -15.69 10.32 20.56
N TYR A 585 -16.38 11.45 20.68
CA TYR A 585 -17.86 11.53 20.61
C TYR A 585 -18.41 11.72 19.18
N GLY A 586 -17.55 11.83 18.16
CA GLY A 586 -17.95 12.21 16.80
C GLY A 586 -18.41 13.67 16.68
N GLN A 587 -18.10 14.49 17.69
CA GLN A 587 -18.38 15.93 17.73
C GLN A 587 -17.24 16.70 17.05
N ILE A 588 -17.57 17.82 16.42
CA ILE A 588 -16.59 18.65 15.71
C ILE A 588 -16.39 19.94 16.49
N LEU A 589 -15.15 20.21 16.88
CA LEU A 589 -14.75 21.50 17.45
C LEU A 589 -13.86 22.22 16.43
N SER A 590 -14.20 23.45 16.08
CA SER A 590 -13.43 24.25 15.12
C SER A 590 -13.21 25.66 15.64
N LEU A 591 -11.96 26.12 15.55
CA LEU A 591 -11.58 27.51 15.74
C LEU A 591 -11.07 28.05 14.41
N LYS A 592 -11.71 29.08 13.88
CA LYS A 592 -11.32 29.76 12.65
C LYS A 592 -11.00 31.22 12.95
N ALA A 593 -9.87 31.69 12.46
CA ALA A 593 -9.46 33.09 12.49
C ALA A 593 -9.12 33.55 11.07
N SER A 594 -9.74 34.63 10.64
CA SER A 594 -9.44 35.35 9.39
C SER A 594 -9.05 36.77 9.79
N LEU A 595 -7.77 37.10 9.68
CA LEU A 595 -7.21 38.38 10.14
C LEU A 595 -6.70 39.19 8.94
N GLY A 596 -7.08 40.45 8.86
CA GLY A 596 -6.75 41.36 7.76
C GLY A 596 -6.67 42.81 8.22
N SER A 597 -6.32 43.71 7.30
CA SER A 597 -6.27 45.15 7.59
C SER A 597 -7.65 45.76 7.76
N THR A 598 -8.66 45.32 7.00
CA THR A 598 -10.02 45.88 7.05
C THR A 598 -11.05 44.94 7.65
N THR A 599 -10.84 43.62 7.55
CA THR A 599 -11.80 42.61 8.03
C THR A 599 -11.09 41.62 8.96
N ASN A 600 -11.60 41.47 10.17
CA ASN A 600 -11.16 40.49 11.16
C ASN A 600 -12.36 39.64 11.60
N ASN A 601 -12.22 38.31 11.59
CA ASN A 601 -13.26 37.38 12.00
C ASN A 601 -12.65 36.24 12.82
N ILE A 602 -13.18 35.97 14.00
CA ILE A 602 -12.81 34.84 14.84
C ILE A 602 -14.09 34.09 15.19
N ASP A 603 -14.17 32.82 14.81
CA ASP A 603 -15.31 31.91 15.03
C ASP A 603 -14.85 30.69 15.83
N LEU A 604 -15.52 30.41 16.93
CA LEU A 604 -15.42 29.14 17.64
C LEU A 604 -16.75 28.41 17.49
N SER A 605 -16.71 27.23 16.86
CA SER A 605 -17.90 26.43 16.61
C SER A 605 -17.77 25.01 17.17
N PHE A 606 -18.86 24.54 17.76
CA PHE A 606 -19.04 23.18 18.25
C PHE A 606 -20.24 22.55 17.54
N THR A 607 -20.07 21.33 17.04
CA THR A 607 -21.08 20.63 16.25
C THR A 607 -21.32 19.23 16.79
N GLU A 608 -22.58 18.91 17.10
CA GLU A 608 -23.08 17.57 17.38
C GLU A 608 -23.87 17.06 16.16
N PRO A 609 -23.33 16.11 15.36
CA PRO A 609 -24.01 15.67 14.15
C PRO A 609 -25.23 14.78 14.39
N TRP A 610 -25.39 14.18 15.58
CA TRP A 610 -26.52 13.32 15.91
C TRP A 610 -27.09 13.67 17.30
N LEU A 611 -27.67 14.86 17.42
CA LEU A 611 -28.31 15.30 18.65
C LEU A 611 -29.47 14.35 19.00
N PHE A 612 -29.51 13.87 20.24
CA PHE A 612 -30.47 12.85 20.71
C PHE A 612 -30.43 11.52 19.92
N ASP A 613 -29.30 11.20 19.28
CA ASP A 613 -29.10 9.97 18.48
C ASP A 613 -30.00 9.81 17.26
N ILE A 614 -30.66 10.89 16.86
CA ILE A 614 -31.36 11.01 15.58
C ILE A 614 -30.45 11.78 14.61
N PRO A 615 -30.68 11.72 13.28
CA PRO A 615 -29.90 12.49 12.31
C PRO A 615 -30.23 14.00 12.34
N LEU A 616 -30.39 14.55 13.54
CA LEU A 616 -30.54 15.97 13.83
C LEU A 616 -29.15 16.54 14.12
N TRP A 617 -28.63 17.31 13.19
CA TRP A 617 -27.39 18.03 13.34
C TRP A 617 -27.61 19.30 14.15
N CYS A 618 -26.71 19.62 15.07
CA CYS A 618 -26.74 20.83 15.88
C CYS A 618 -25.37 21.51 15.86
N LYS A 619 -25.33 22.80 15.53
CA LYS A 619 -24.13 23.65 15.63
C LYS A 619 -24.41 24.79 16.59
N ALA A 620 -23.54 24.92 17.57
CA ALA A 620 -23.45 26.09 18.42
C ALA A 620 -22.16 26.83 18.06
N ASP A 621 -22.24 28.13 17.86
CA ASP A 621 -21.08 28.95 17.54
C ASP A 621 -21.12 30.30 18.25
N ILE A 622 -19.93 30.82 18.50
CA ILE A 622 -19.70 32.18 18.98
C ILE A 622 -18.68 32.81 18.06
N TRP A 623 -18.90 34.07 17.71
CA TRP A 623 -17.99 34.78 16.82
C TRP A 623 -17.78 36.23 17.25
N LYS A 624 -16.61 36.74 16.86
CA LYS A 624 -16.31 38.16 16.88
C LYS A 624 -15.90 38.58 15.47
N TYR A 625 -16.61 39.56 14.93
CA TYR A 625 -16.39 40.10 13.60
C TYR A 625 -16.14 41.60 13.71
N LYS A 626 -15.06 42.09 13.11
CA LYS A 626 -14.76 43.52 12.98
C LYS A 626 -14.55 43.86 11.52
N LYS A 627 -15.22 44.89 11.02
CA LYS A 627 -14.99 45.42 9.67
C LYS A 627 -14.89 46.93 9.67
N GLU A 628 -13.82 47.43 9.07
CA GLU A 628 -13.56 48.85 8.87
C GLU A 628 -14.05 49.23 7.47
N TYR A 629 -15.12 50.02 7.43
CA TYR A 629 -15.65 50.64 6.22
C TYR A 629 -14.99 52.00 6.01
N ASP A 630 -15.28 52.65 4.86
CA ASP A 630 -14.63 53.91 4.52
C ASP A 630 -15.00 55.05 5.50
N SER A 631 -16.20 55.02 6.11
CA SER A 631 -16.68 56.06 7.04
C SER A 631 -17.08 55.59 8.45
N TYR A 632 -17.00 54.31 8.77
CA TYR A 632 -17.33 53.77 10.09
C TYR A 632 -16.68 52.40 10.31
N THR A 633 -16.65 51.96 11.57
CA THR A 633 -16.26 50.61 11.96
C THR A 633 -17.46 49.86 12.52
N LEU A 634 -17.55 48.56 12.20
CA LEU A 634 -18.55 47.65 12.75
C LEU A 634 -17.85 46.58 13.60
N ASP A 635 -18.08 46.55 14.91
CA ASP A 635 -17.68 45.47 15.83
C ASP A 635 -18.92 44.66 16.24
N THR A 636 -19.03 43.44 15.69
CA THR A 636 -20.10 42.50 15.96
C THR A 636 -19.61 41.40 16.90
N ARG A 637 -20.40 41.12 17.94
CA ARG A 637 -20.26 39.91 18.77
C ARG A 637 -21.53 39.10 18.66
N GLY A 638 -21.41 37.82 18.36
CA GLY A 638 -22.58 36.98 18.14
C GLY A 638 -22.47 35.59 18.74
N ALA A 639 -23.65 35.02 18.97
CA ALA A 639 -23.84 33.62 19.31
C ALA A 639 -24.96 33.03 18.45
N GLY A 640 -24.79 31.78 18.06
CA GLY A 640 -25.67 31.10 17.11
C GLY A 640 -25.95 29.68 17.55
N LEU A 641 -27.18 29.23 17.30
CA LEU A 641 -27.59 27.84 17.41
C LEU A 641 -28.31 27.44 16.13
N THR A 642 -27.81 26.44 15.42
CA THR A 642 -28.43 25.94 14.19
C THR A 642 -28.74 24.46 14.30
N LEU A 643 -30.00 24.11 14.04
CA LEU A 643 -30.46 22.73 13.89
C LEU A 643 -30.61 22.41 12.40
N GLY A 644 -30.23 21.20 12.00
CA GLY A 644 -30.35 20.72 10.62
C GLY A 644 -30.88 19.29 10.57
N TYR A 645 -31.89 19.04 9.73
CA TYR A 645 -32.51 17.72 9.61
C TYR A 645 -32.74 17.34 8.14
N PRO A 646 -32.35 16.12 7.70
CA PRO A 646 -32.63 15.64 6.35
C PRO A 646 -34.13 15.36 6.23
N LEU A 647 -34.84 16.15 5.42
CA LEU A 647 -36.31 16.07 5.30
C LEU A 647 -36.71 14.96 4.34
N PHE A 648 -36.28 15.05 3.08
CA PHE A 648 -36.56 14.05 2.05
C PHE A 648 -35.58 14.18 0.88
N GLY A 649 -35.22 13.04 0.28
CA GLY A 649 -34.28 12.99 -0.85
C GLY A 649 -32.94 13.65 -0.50
N LYS A 650 -32.60 14.74 -1.20
CA LYS A 650 -31.40 15.54 -0.95
C LYS A 650 -31.70 16.90 -0.33
N ILE A 651 -32.89 17.08 0.24
CA ILE A 651 -33.32 18.33 0.86
C ILE A 651 -33.07 18.26 2.37
N VAL A 652 -32.31 19.23 2.87
CA VAL A 652 -32.04 19.41 4.30
C VAL A 652 -32.70 20.71 4.72
N GLY A 653 -33.48 20.65 5.80
CA GLY A 653 -34.04 21.84 6.44
C GLY A 653 -33.17 22.28 7.61
N TYR A 654 -32.97 23.59 7.75
CA TYR A 654 -32.25 24.18 8.87
C TYR A 654 -33.10 25.21 9.59
N LEU A 655 -32.99 25.21 10.92
CA LEU A 655 -33.54 26.22 11.80
C LEU A 655 -32.38 26.84 12.60
N GLY A 656 -32.04 28.08 12.27
CA GLY A 656 -31.01 28.86 12.94
C GLY A 656 -31.62 29.89 13.88
N TYR A 657 -31.02 30.10 15.03
CA TYR A 657 -31.21 31.25 15.89
C TYR A 657 -29.88 32.00 16.01
N LYS A 658 -29.89 33.32 15.78
CA LYS A 658 -28.74 34.20 16.01
C LYS A 658 -29.10 35.27 17.02
N LEU A 659 -28.16 35.59 17.89
CA LEU A 659 -28.18 36.77 18.75
C LEU A 659 -26.88 37.53 18.52
N THR A 660 -26.98 38.78 18.10
CA THR A 660 -25.82 39.65 17.85
C THR A 660 -25.95 40.96 18.61
N ALA A 661 -24.80 41.47 19.05
CA ALA A 661 -24.62 42.84 19.47
C ALA A 661 -23.67 43.49 18.45
N ASP A 662 -24.23 44.39 17.65
CA ASP A 662 -23.57 45.07 16.53
C ASP A 662 -23.30 46.52 16.96
N ASP A 663 -22.04 46.90 17.08
CA ASP A 663 -21.61 48.24 17.51
C ASP A 663 -21.02 49.00 16.33
N ILE A 664 -21.67 50.11 15.95
CA ILE A 664 -21.15 51.04 14.94
C ILE A 664 -20.37 52.14 15.68
N ASP A 665 -19.05 52.19 15.46
CA ASP A 665 -18.15 53.16 16.06
C ASP A 665 -17.21 53.80 15.01
N ASP A 666 -16.32 54.70 15.45
CA ASP A 666 -15.37 55.44 14.61
C ASP A 666 -16.04 56.14 13.39
N VAL A 667 -17.24 56.67 13.58
CA VAL A 667 -18.03 57.30 12.50
C VAL A 667 -17.43 58.64 12.10
N LEU A 668 -17.11 58.80 10.81
CA LEU A 668 -16.61 60.06 10.28
C LEU A 668 -17.69 61.15 10.30
N PRO A 669 -17.36 62.43 10.62
CA PRO A 669 -18.33 63.52 10.57
C PRO A 669 -18.95 63.78 9.19
N THR A 670 -18.31 63.27 8.12
CA THR A 670 -18.78 63.34 6.73
C THR A 670 -19.61 62.14 6.31
N ALA A 671 -19.85 61.18 7.21
CA ALA A 671 -20.65 59.99 6.91
C ALA A 671 -22.10 60.39 6.55
N PRO A 672 -22.77 59.60 5.67
CA PRO A 672 -24.20 59.71 5.45
C PRO A 672 -25.01 59.73 6.76
N TYR A 673 -26.07 60.54 6.79
CA TYR A 673 -26.95 60.69 7.97
C TYR A 673 -27.47 59.34 8.49
N GLN A 674 -27.79 58.40 7.59
CA GLN A 674 -28.27 57.06 7.93
C GLN A 674 -27.25 56.23 8.72
N ILE A 675 -25.95 56.53 8.60
CA ILE A 675 -24.88 55.89 9.37
C ILE A 675 -24.77 56.57 10.73
N ILE A 676 -24.76 57.90 10.76
CA ILE A 676 -24.61 58.70 11.99
C ILE A 676 -25.73 58.38 12.99
N VAL A 677 -26.98 58.26 12.54
CA VAL A 677 -28.11 57.97 13.45
C VAL A 677 -28.14 56.54 13.99
N GLN A 678 -27.36 55.64 13.39
CA GLN A 678 -27.22 54.25 13.83
C GLN A 678 -25.92 54.02 14.62
N GLU A 679 -25.18 55.08 14.97
CA GLU A 679 -23.99 54.99 15.84
C GLU A 679 -24.35 54.39 17.21
N GLY A 680 -23.49 53.48 17.66
CA GLY A 680 -23.64 52.74 18.91
C GLY A 680 -24.14 51.31 18.71
N GLN A 681 -24.55 50.70 19.82
CA GLN A 681 -24.86 49.28 19.89
C GLN A 681 -26.32 48.98 19.55
N THR A 682 -26.52 48.02 18.65
CA THR A 682 -27.82 47.45 18.27
C THR A 682 -27.83 45.95 18.57
N ILE A 683 -28.84 45.46 19.28
CA ILE A 683 -29.02 44.03 19.56
C ILE A 683 -30.00 43.42 18.55
N THR A 684 -29.57 42.40 17.81
CA THR A 684 -30.43 41.66 16.88
C THR A 684 -30.64 40.23 17.36
N SER A 685 -31.90 39.85 17.56
CA SER A 685 -32.35 38.49 17.83
C SER A 685 -33.15 38.00 16.64
N ALA A 686 -32.69 36.95 15.96
CA ALA A 686 -33.31 36.50 14.72
C ALA A 686 -33.36 34.97 14.57
N VAL A 687 -34.43 34.49 13.96
CA VAL A 687 -34.63 33.08 13.58
C VAL A 687 -34.61 32.96 12.06
N THR A 688 -33.83 32.03 11.54
CA THR A 688 -33.74 31.72 10.11
C THR A 688 -34.22 30.30 9.85
N LEU A 689 -35.24 30.15 9.00
CA LEU A 689 -35.62 28.88 8.39
C LEU A 689 -34.98 28.80 7.01
N SER A 690 -34.32 27.69 6.68
CA SER A 690 -33.80 27.47 5.32
C SER A 690 -33.98 26.05 4.82
N LEU A 691 -34.12 25.91 3.51
CA LEU A 691 -34.19 24.64 2.80
C LEU A 691 -33.08 24.61 1.75
N ILE A 692 -32.22 23.60 1.83
CA ILE A 692 -31.08 23.44 0.91
C ILE A 692 -31.18 22.11 0.20
N ARG A 693 -31.03 22.13 -1.13
CA ARG A 693 -30.93 20.94 -1.98
C ARG A 693 -29.60 20.97 -2.73
N ASP A 694 -28.75 19.99 -2.49
CA ASP A 694 -27.44 19.88 -3.17
C ASP A 694 -27.34 18.55 -3.96
N THR A 695 -27.14 18.67 -5.27
CA THR A 695 -26.94 17.54 -6.20
C THR A 695 -25.59 17.60 -6.91
N THR A 696 -24.70 18.51 -6.50
CA THR A 696 -23.39 18.68 -7.11
C THR A 696 -22.53 17.43 -6.92
N ASN A 697 -21.66 17.17 -7.89
CA ASN A 697 -20.79 16.00 -7.90
C ASN A 697 -19.46 16.19 -7.16
N ASP A 698 -19.03 17.43 -6.96
CA ASP A 698 -17.82 17.80 -6.25
C ASP A 698 -18.11 19.06 -5.43
N TYR A 699 -17.58 19.14 -4.20
CA TYR A 699 -17.84 20.26 -3.28
C TYR A 699 -17.04 21.53 -3.62
N ILE A 700 -15.85 21.39 -4.22
CA ILE A 700 -14.88 22.49 -4.40
C ILE A 700 -14.96 23.04 -5.82
N PHE A 701 -14.96 22.16 -6.82
CA PHE A 701 -15.12 22.53 -8.23
C PHE A 701 -16.20 21.66 -8.91
N PRO A 702 -17.49 21.88 -8.59
CA PRO A 702 -18.60 21.18 -9.24
C PRO A 702 -18.48 21.24 -10.76
N SER A 703 -18.70 20.11 -11.43
CA SER A 703 -18.79 20.04 -12.90
C SER A 703 -20.18 19.65 -13.40
N LYS A 704 -21.03 19.13 -12.51
CA LYS A 704 -22.39 18.70 -12.82
C LYS A 704 -23.29 18.83 -11.59
N GLY A 705 -24.54 19.21 -11.82
CA GLY A 705 -25.60 19.21 -10.82
C GLY A 705 -26.03 20.61 -10.43
N THR A 706 -26.90 20.69 -9.42
CA THR A 706 -27.46 21.95 -8.93
C THR A 706 -27.39 22.08 -7.41
N LYS A 707 -27.28 23.32 -6.93
CA LYS A 707 -27.38 23.69 -5.52
C LYS A 707 -28.41 24.80 -5.37
N THR A 708 -29.52 24.49 -4.72
CA THR A 708 -30.65 25.38 -4.46
C THR A 708 -30.72 25.70 -2.98
N SER A 709 -30.94 26.96 -2.62
CA SER A 709 -31.20 27.38 -1.24
C SER A 709 -32.34 28.40 -1.22
N VAL A 710 -33.26 28.25 -0.27
CA VAL A 710 -34.30 29.23 0.05
C VAL A 710 -34.29 29.46 1.54
N SER A 711 -34.39 30.71 1.97
CA SER A 711 -34.36 31.08 3.39
C SER A 711 -35.31 32.22 3.72
N VAL A 712 -35.87 32.17 4.92
CA VAL A 712 -36.63 33.26 5.54
C VAL A 712 -36.05 33.52 6.92
N THR A 713 -35.67 34.76 7.19
CA THR A 713 -35.16 35.21 8.49
C THR A 713 -36.14 36.21 9.09
N GLN A 714 -36.56 35.99 10.32
CA GLN A 714 -37.34 36.94 11.11
C GLN A 714 -36.46 37.48 12.23
N ALA A 715 -36.26 38.80 12.27
CA ALA A 715 -35.63 39.51 13.37
C ALA A 715 -36.68 40.27 14.19
N GLY A 716 -36.49 40.37 15.50
CA GLY A 716 -37.34 41.19 16.36
C GLY A 716 -38.71 40.61 16.71
N GLY A 717 -39.65 41.51 17.02
CA GLY A 717 -41.03 41.16 17.41
C GLY A 717 -41.06 40.31 18.67
N ILE A 718 -41.56 39.07 18.56
CA ILE A 718 -41.61 38.11 19.67
C ILE A 718 -40.20 37.73 20.15
N LEU A 719 -39.19 37.83 19.29
CA LEU A 719 -37.80 37.51 19.59
C LEU A 719 -37.07 38.62 20.37
N GLN A 720 -37.71 39.78 20.56
CA GLN A 720 -37.14 40.99 21.16
C GLN A 720 -35.88 41.49 20.42
N GLY A 721 -35.15 42.44 20.99
CA GLY A 721 -34.05 43.15 20.32
C GLY A 721 -34.47 44.50 19.76
N ASP A 722 -33.51 45.21 19.18
CA ASP A 722 -33.63 46.60 18.72
C ASP A 722 -34.02 46.68 17.23
N THR A 723 -34.07 45.54 16.53
CA THR A 723 -34.32 45.44 15.09
C THR A 723 -35.62 44.68 14.82
N SER A 724 -36.36 45.04 13.77
CA SER A 724 -37.57 44.33 13.36
C SER A 724 -37.69 44.26 11.84
N TYR A 725 -37.43 43.08 11.25
CA TYR A 725 -37.51 42.86 9.82
C TYR A 725 -37.74 41.38 9.45
N THR A 726 -38.24 41.13 8.25
CA THR A 726 -38.23 39.81 7.61
C THR A 726 -37.37 39.86 6.35
N GLN A 727 -36.41 38.94 6.26
CA GLN A 727 -35.53 38.80 5.10
C GLN A 727 -35.81 37.50 4.36
N TYR A 728 -36.05 37.60 3.06
CA TYR A 728 -36.26 36.50 2.13
C TYR A 728 -35.02 36.37 1.24
N GLY A 729 -34.52 35.15 1.07
CA GLY A 729 -33.37 34.87 0.20
C GLY A 729 -33.58 33.61 -0.62
N ALA A 730 -33.13 33.62 -1.86
CA ALA A 730 -33.05 32.43 -2.69
C ALA A 730 -31.78 32.44 -3.56
N SER A 731 -31.21 31.26 -3.78
CA SER A 731 -30.06 31.07 -4.67
C SER A 731 -30.16 29.76 -5.43
N GLU A 732 -29.74 29.77 -6.69
CA GLU A 732 -29.68 28.60 -7.58
C GLU A 732 -28.33 28.59 -8.31
N PHE A 733 -27.53 27.56 -8.09
CA PHE A 733 -26.27 27.32 -8.82
C PHE A 733 -26.40 26.06 -9.66
N MET A 734 -26.18 26.16 -10.96
CA MET A 734 -26.29 25.06 -11.93
C MET A 734 -24.99 24.85 -12.68
N TYR A 735 -24.58 23.59 -12.84
CA TYR A 735 -23.34 23.21 -13.52
C TYR A 735 -23.65 22.20 -14.63
N PHE A 736 -23.26 22.54 -15.86
CA PHE A 736 -23.49 21.75 -17.06
C PHE A 736 -22.16 21.34 -17.68
N PRO A 737 -21.82 20.03 -17.72
CA PRO A 737 -20.63 19.55 -18.39
C PRO A 737 -20.83 19.50 -19.91
N PHE A 738 -19.81 19.92 -20.64
CA PHE A 738 -19.69 19.88 -22.11
C PHE A 738 -18.49 19.02 -22.53
N PRO A 739 -18.36 18.64 -23.82
CA PRO A 739 -17.17 17.94 -24.32
C PRO A 739 -15.87 18.67 -23.99
N LEU A 740 -14.75 17.92 -23.97
CA LEU A 740 -13.40 18.42 -23.65
C LEU A 740 -13.22 18.90 -22.19
N ASP A 741 -14.02 18.40 -21.26
CA ASP A 741 -14.02 18.76 -19.83
C ASP A 741 -14.36 20.24 -19.56
N ILE A 742 -15.08 20.87 -20.50
CA ILE A 742 -15.60 22.24 -20.34
C ILE A 742 -16.86 22.19 -19.45
N VAL A 743 -17.03 23.17 -18.56
CA VAL A 743 -18.19 23.28 -17.68
C VAL A 743 -18.77 24.69 -17.80
N LEU A 744 -20.07 24.78 -18.04
CA LEU A 744 -20.84 26.01 -17.89
C LEU A 744 -21.44 26.05 -16.48
N GLY A 745 -21.08 27.06 -15.69
CA GLY A 745 -21.68 27.37 -14.41
C GLY A 745 -22.59 28.59 -14.51
N LEU A 746 -23.84 28.46 -14.07
CA LEU A 746 -24.79 29.57 -13.93
C LEU A 746 -25.16 29.72 -12.46
N LYS A 747 -25.02 30.92 -11.90
CA LYS A 747 -25.33 31.20 -10.49
C LYS A 747 -26.29 32.39 -10.42
N GLY A 748 -27.39 32.22 -9.71
CA GLY A 748 -28.35 33.27 -9.40
C GLY A 748 -28.53 33.45 -7.90
N ARG A 749 -28.65 34.68 -7.44
CA ARG A 749 -29.08 35.02 -6.06
C ARG A 749 -30.06 36.17 -6.10
N ILE A 750 -31.09 36.09 -5.28
CA ILE A 750 -32.11 37.14 -5.10
C ILE A 750 -32.40 37.28 -3.61
N GLY A 751 -32.60 38.51 -3.15
CA GLY A 751 -32.88 38.81 -1.75
C GLY A 751 -33.80 40.01 -1.58
N TYR A 752 -34.65 39.98 -0.56
CA TYR A 752 -35.56 41.06 -0.19
C TYR A 752 -35.68 41.16 1.33
N ILE A 753 -35.53 42.36 1.88
CA ILE A 753 -35.68 42.67 3.30
C ILE A 753 -36.87 43.61 3.46
N GLN A 754 -37.79 43.25 4.34
CA GLN A 754 -38.96 44.03 4.69
C GLN A 754 -38.85 44.46 6.15
N GLY A 755 -38.76 45.76 6.41
CA GLY A 755 -38.78 46.30 7.77
C GLY A 755 -40.20 46.31 8.35
N HIS A 756 -40.30 46.19 9.67
CA HIS A 756 -41.57 46.18 10.42
C HIS A 756 -41.53 47.20 11.56
N ASP A 757 -42.69 47.42 12.19
CA ASP A 757 -42.84 48.20 13.43
C ASP A 757 -42.32 49.65 13.38
N GLY A 758 -42.08 50.19 12.18
CA GLY A 758 -41.50 51.52 12.00
C GLY A 758 -40.01 51.61 12.40
N ILE A 759 -39.36 50.47 12.65
CA ILE A 759 -37.93 50.38 12.97
C ILE A 759 -37.16 50.33 11.66
N GLU A 760 -36.16 51.22 11.50
CA GLU A 760 -35.33 51.23 10.30
C GLU A 760 -34.44 49.98 10.24
N ILE A 761 -34.30 49.39 9.05
CA ILE A 761 -33.41 48.24 8.84
C ILE A 761 -31.96 48.72 9.02
N PRO A 762 -31.18 48.08 9.92
CA PRO A 762 -29.80 48.44 10.15
C PRO A 762 -28.95 48.35 8.88
N ILE A 763 -28.04 49.30 8.69
CA ILE A 763 -27.18 49.36 7.49
C ILE A 763 -26.34 48.10 7.29
N PHE A 764 -25.93 47.43 8.37
CA PHE A 764 -25.12 46.21 8.31
C PHE A 764 -25.89 44.95 7.94
N ASP A 765 -27.23 44.97 8.02
CA ASP A 765 -28.10 43.89 7.54
C ASP A 765 -28.53 44.10 6.08
N ARG A 766 -28.33 45.29 5.50
CA ARG A 766 -28.67 45.59 4.09
C ARG A 766 -27.70 44.91 3.12
N TYR A 767 -28.15 44.67 1.90
CA TYR A 767 -27.35 44.02 0.87
C TYR A 767 -26.32 44.96 0.25
N VAL A 768 -25.05 44.64 0.49
CA VAL A 768 -23.90 45.19 -0.24
C VAL A 768 -23.29 44.09 -1.10
N LEU A 769 -23.13 44.35 -2.38
CA LEU A 769 -22.53 43.43 -3.34
C LEU A 769 -21.09 43.85 -3.66
N GLY A 770 -20.28 42.94 -4.19
CA GLY A 770 -18.92 43.21 -4.64
C GLY A 770 -17.97 42.09 -4.26
N GLY A 771 -16.83 42.04 -4.94
CA GLY A 771 -15.76 41.09 -4.69
C GLY A 771 -15.96 39.68 -5.27
N ILE A 772 -15.00 38.81 -4.94
CA ILE A 772 -14.78 37.50 -5.59
C ILE A 772 -15.95 36.50 -5.51
N ASN A 773 -16.91 36.75 -4.61
CA ASN A 773 -18.04 35.88 -4.32
C ASN A 773 -19.39 36.43 -4.81
N SER A 774 -19.44 37.63 -5.40
CA SER A 774 -20.65 38.14 -6.05
C SER A 774 -20.35 38.80 -7.41
N LEU A 775 -19.80 40.01 -7.45
CA LEU A 775 -19.53 40.77 -8.68
C LEU A 775 -18.04 41.07 -8.75
N ARG A 776 -17.29 40.23 -9.46
CA ARG A 776 -15.83 40.35 -9.56
C ARG A 776 -15.44 41.63 -10.28
N GLY A 777 -14.36 42.25 -9.83
CA GLY A 777 -13.91 43.54 -10.34
C GLY A 777 -14.51 44.76 -9.62
N PHE A 778 -15.62 44.61 -8.90
CA PHE A 778 -16.20 45.70 -8.08
C PHE A 778 -15.78 45.57 -6.61
N ARG A 779 -15.49 46.69 -5.95
CA ARG A 779 -15.23 46.73 -4.50
C ARG A 779 -16.54 46.64 -3.70
N TYR A 780 -17.44 47.61 -3.91
CA TYR A 780 -18.79 47.64 -3.32
C TYR A 780 -19.80 48.12 -4.36
N ILE A 781 -21.00 47.54 -4.35
CA ILE A 781 -22.15 47.87 -5.19
C ILE A 781 -23.39 47.90 -4.31
N GLY A 782 -24.14 49.00 -4.45
CA GLY A 782 -25.42 49.22 -3.82
C GLY A 782 -25.76 50.71 -3.79
N PRO A 783 -26.87 51.09 -3.14
CA PRO A 783 -27.26 52.49 -2.99
C PRO A 783 -26.16 53.29 -2.28
N THR A 784 -25.90 54.49 -2.79
CA THR A 784 -24.98 55.48 -2.21
C THR A 784 -25.73 56.78 -1.90
N TYR A 785 -25.18 57.61 -1.02
CA TYR A 785 -25.72 58.96 -0.78
C TYR A 785 -24.92 60.02 -1.54
N ALA A 786 -25.62 60.99 -2.12
CA ALA A 786 -25.03 62.03 -2.96
C ALA A 786 -23.89 62.78 -2.23
N GLY A 787 -22.69 62.75 -2.81
CA GLY A 787 -21.51 63.42 -2.27
C GLY A 787 -20.59 62.54 -1.39
N THR A 788 -20.94 61.28 -1.16
CA THR A 788 -20.12 60.33 -0.36
C THR A 788 -19.73 59.10 -1.18
N SER A 789 -18.59 58.48 -0.87
CA SER A 789 -18.18 57.20 -1.46
C SER A 789 -18.82 55.97 -0.79
N ASP A 790 -19.56 56.17 0.30
CA ASP A 790 -20.14 55.09 1.10
C ASP A 790 -21.33 54.41 0.42
N VAL A 791 -21.29 53.07 0.44
CA VAL A 791 -22.40 52.22 0.05
C VAL A 791 -23.18 51.84 1.31
N ILE A 792 -24.43 52.32 1.41
CA ILE A 792 -25.32 52.07 2.56
C ILE A 792 -26.06 50.72 2.47
N GLY A 793 -25.99 50.07 1.31
CA GLY A 793 -26.67 48.80 1.05
C GLY A 793 -28.16 48.96 0.72
N GLY A 794 -28.71 47.97 0.01
CA GLY A 794 -30.11 47.95 -0.42
C GLY A 794 -30.96 46.91 0.31
N ASN A 795 -32.28 47.09 0.33
CA ASN A 795 -33.21 46.10 0.86
C ASN A 795 -33.51 44.99 -0.16
N THR A 796 -33.30 45.22 -1.46
CA THR A 796 -33.34 44.18 -2.49
C THR A 796 -31.96 43.95 -3.10
N MET A 797 -31.70 42.72 -3.54
CA MET A 797 -30.52 42.39 -4.34
C MET A 797 -30.83 41.37 -5.43
N LEU A 798 -30.14 41.51 -6.56
CA LEU A 798 -30.11 40.50 -7.61
C LEU A 798 -28.66 40.31 -8.09
N VAL A 799 -28.22 39.05 -8.17
CA VAL A 799 -26.90 38.67 -8.69
C VAL A 799 -27.05 37.53 -9.68
N PHE A 800 -26.38 37.64 -10.81
CA PHE A 800 -26.25 36.62 -11.84
C PHE A 800 -24.79 36.48 -12.26
N ASN A 801 -24.27 35.26 -12.23
CA ASN A 801 -22.92 34.94 -12.71
C ASN A 801 -23.00 33.81 -13.74
N ALA A 802 -22.34 34.00 -14.88
CA ALA A 802 -22.10 32.96 -15.88
C ALA A 802 -20.60 32.69 -15.98
N GLU A 803 -20.19 31.43 -15.82
CA GLU A 803 -18.79 31.00 -15.86
C GLU A 803 -18.60 29.87 -16.87
N ILE A 804 -17.58 29.97 -17.72
CA ILE A 804 -17.06 28.85 -18.51
C ILE A 804 -15.73 28.44 -17.91
N VAL A 805 -15.69 27.21 -17.38
CA VAL A 805 -14.49 26.61 -16.80
C VAL A 805 -13.96 25.56 -17.77
N PHE A 806 -12.68 25.62 -18.11
CA PHE A 806 -12.06 24.69 -19.05
C PHE A 806 -10.70 24.21 -18.53
N PRO A 807 -10.23 23.02 -18.91
CA PRO A 807 -8.91 22.55 -18.52
C PRO A 807 -7.83 23.43 -19.17
N PHE A 808 -6.94 24.01 -18.36
CA PHE A 808 -5.81 24.79 -18.85
C PHE A 808 -4.55 23.91 -18.93
N ILE A 809 -4.18 23.24 -17.83
CA ILE A 809 -3.13 22.22 -17.80
C ILE A 809 -3.72 20.99 -17.10
N LYS A 810 -4.18 20.01 -17.91
CA LYS A 810 -4.90 18.82 -17.42
C LYS A 810 -4.09 18.03 -16.40
N ASP A 811 -2.83 17.75 -16.72
CA ASP A 811 -1.94 16.94 -15.88
C ASP A 811 -1.63 17.60 -14.53
N ALA A 812 -1.71 18.94 -14.45
CA ALA A 812 -1.50 19.70 -13.23
C ALA A 812 -2.81 20.05 -12.50
N GLY A 813 -3.97 19.65 -13.02
CA GLY A 813 -5.28 19.98 -12.46
C GLY A 813 -5.63 21.47 -12.51
N MET A 814 -4.98 22.25 -13.37
CA MET A 814 -5.22 23.69 -13.50
C MET A 814 -6.36 23.94 -14.49
N LYS A 815 -7.30 24.80 -14.10
CA LYS A 815 -8.49 25.17 -14.88
C LYS A 815 -8.45 26.67 -15.19
N GLY A 816 -8.75 27.02 -16.44
CA GLY A 816 -9.04 28.39 -16.85
C GLY A 816 -10.52 28.71 -16.63
N VAL A 817 -10.82 29.98 -16.40
CA VAL A 817 -12.19 30.48 -16.21
C VAL A 817 -12.37 31.73 -17.06
N ILE A 818 -13.49 31.79 -17.77
CA ILE A 818 -14.03 33.02 -18.36
C ILE A 818 -15.34 33.28 -17.66
N PHE A 819 -15.61 34.52 -17.26
CA PHE A 819 -16.86 34.83 -16.56
C PHE A 819 -17.50 36.15 -17.01
N TYR A 820 -18.80 36.22 -16.79
CA TYR A 820 -19.64 37.40 -16.88
C TYR A 820 -20.47 37.50 -15.60
N ASP A 821 -20.41 38.64 -14.93
CA ASP A 821 -21.14 38.92 -13.71
C ASP A 821 -22.08 40.11 -13.96
N ALA A 822 -23.31 40.03 -13.45
CA ALA A 822 -24.29 41.09 -13.48
C ALA A 822 -25.10 41.14 -12.18
N GLY A 823 -25.29 42.31 -11.59
CA GLY A 823 -26.06 42.42 -10.36
C GLY A 823 -26.10 43.84 -9.81
N ASN A 824 -27.01 44.08 -8.87
CA ASN A 824 -27.06 45.31 -8.08
C ASN A 824 -27.93 45.10 -6.82
N SER A 825 -27.90 46.07 -5.90
CA SER A 825 -28.84 46.20 -4.80
C SER A 825 -29.55 47.54 -4.81
N TRP A 826 -30.79 47.58 -4.34
CA TRP A 826 -31.67 48.75 -4.38
C TRP A 826 -32.42 48.94 -3.06
N ASN A 827 -32.90 50.17 -2.81
CA ASN A 827 -33.62 50.49 -1.58
C ASN A 827 -34.97 49.78 -1.48
N ASP A 828 -35.72 49.65 -2.57
CA ASP A 828 -37.06 49.04 -2.54
C ASP A 828 -37.25 48.09 -3.73
N ASP A 829 -37.68 48.59 -4.89
CA ASP A 829 -38.01 47.75 -6.05
C ASP A 829 -36.78 47.22 -6.81
N TYR A 830 -36.93 46.05 -7.41
CA TYR A 830 -35.95 45.50 -8.35
C TYR A 830 -35.92 46.31 -9.65
N ASP A 831 -34.76 46.84 -10.03
CA ASP A 831 -34.56 47.51 -11.32
C ASP A 831 -33.57 46.74 -12.22
N ILE A 832 -34.10 45.85 -13.06
CA ILE A 832 -33.28 45.05 -14.01
C ILE A 832 -32.54 45.95 -15.02
N GLY A 833 -33.00 47.20 -15.22
CA GLY A 833 -32.33 48.18 -16.08
C GLY A 833 -31.03 48.74 -15.49
N ASP A 834 -30.89 48.72 -14.16
CA ASP A 834 -29.72 49.24 -13.43
C ASP A 834 -28.83 48.12 -12.88
N LEU A 835 -28.47 47.15 -13.72
CA LEU A 835 -27.50 46.12 -13.35
C LEU A 835 -26.06 46.59 -13.60
N ARG A 836 -25.19 46.40 -12.61
CA ARG A 836 -23.75 46.57 -12.75
C ARG A 836 -23.16 45.29 -13.33
N GLN A 837 -22.27 45.43 -14.31
CA GLN A 837 -21.79 44.31 -15.11
C GLN A 837 -20.26 44.29 -15.20
N SER A 838 -19.68 43.09 -15.12
CA SER A 838 -18.26 42.86 -15.37
C SER A 838 -18.02 41.59 -16.19
N VAL A 839 -16.88 41.55 -16.87
CA VAL A 839 -16.36 40.38 -17.59
C VAL A 839 -14.93 40.12 -17.15
N GLY A 840 -14.52 38.87 -17.14
CA GLY A 840 -13.18 38.57 -16.69
C GLY A 840 -12.65 37.20 -17.04
N LEU A 841 -11.40 37.00 -16.63
CA LEU A 841 -10.64 35.79 -16.81
C LEU A 841 -10.08 35.36 -15.46
N GLY A 842 -9.90 34.06 -15.28
CA GLY A 842 -9.33 33.53 -14.07
C GLY A 842 -8.62 32.21 -14.26
N LEU A 843 -7.84 31.86 -13.25
CA LEU A 843 -7.14 30.60 -13.12
C LEU A 843 -7.53 29.98 -11.78
N ARG A 844 -7.94 28.72 -11.81
CA ARG A 844 -8.28 27.91 -10.65
C ARG A 844 -7.35 26.70 -10.60
N TRP A 845 -6.74 26.45 -9.45
CA TRP A 845 -5.80 25.33 -9.31
C TRP A 845 -5.98 24.63 -7.96
N TYR A 846 -6.11 23.31 -7.98
CA TYR A 846 -6.04 22.50 -6.77
C TYR A 846 -4.58 22.19 -6.46
N SER A 847 -3.91 23.09 -5.74
CA SER A 847 -2.51 22.91 -5.37
C SER A 847 -2.35 21.99 -4.16
N PRO A 848 -1.14 21.47 -3.88
CA PRO A 848 -0.87 20.70 -2.66
C PRO A 848 -1.21 21.45 -1.36
N ILE A 849 -1.26 22.79 -1.40
CA ILE A 849 -1.57 23.66 -0.24
C ILE A 849 -3.04 24.13 -0.21
N GLY A 850 -3.88 23.67 -1.14
CA GLY A 850 -5.32 23.98 -1.20
C GLY A 850 -5.77 24.63 -2.53
N PRO A 851 -7.08 24.85 -2.72
CA PRO A 851 -7.60 25.52 -3.90
C PRO A 851 -7.10 26.97 -3.98
N LEU A 852 -6.69 27.33 -5.18
CA LEU A 852 -6.25 28.66 -5.58
C LEU A 852 -7.26 29.21 -6.58
N ARG A 853 -7.67 30.46 -6.41
CA ARG A 853 -8.37 31.24 -7.44
C ARG A 853 -7.60 32.52 -7.65
N LEU A 854 -7.29 32.85 -8.90
CA LEU A 854 -6.78 34.15 -9.31
C LEU A 854 -7.71 34.64 -10.42
N GLU A 855 -8.46 35.69 -10.18
CA GLU A 855 -9.51 36.15 -11.09
C GLU A 855 -9.36 37.66 -11.32
N TYR A 856 -9.39 38.10 -12.58
CA TYR A 856 -9.39 39.50 -12.97
C TYR A 856 -10.75 39.85 -13.56
N GLY A 857 -11.48 40.77 -12.91
CA GLY A 857 -12.75 41.28 -13.40
C GLY A 857 -12.59 42.70 -13.95
N ARG A 858 -13.06 42.94 -15.18
CA ARG A 858 -13.13 44.25 -15.84
C ARG A 858 -14.58 44.75 -15.83
N ILE A 859 -14.78 45.98 -15.41
CA ILE A 859 -16.09 46.63 -15.35
C ILE A 859 -16.52 47.07 -16.75
N ILE A 860 -17.73 46.73 -17.17
CA ILE A 860 -18.25 47.07 -18.51
C ILE A 860 -18.76 48.51 -18.56
N ASN A 861 -19.55 48.92 -17.57
CA ASN A 861 -20.12 50.27 -17.46
C ASN A 861 -19.78 50.89 -16.11
N ARG A 862 -19.13 52.06 -16.15
CA ARG A 862 -18.62 52.78 -14.98
C ARG A 862 -19.49 53.96 -14.55
N ARG A 863 -20.59 54.23 -15.27
CA ARG A 863 -21.46 55.38 -14.98
C ARG A 863 -22.07 55.24 -13.58
N GLY A 864 -21.93 56.28 -12.76
CA GLY A 864 -22.49 56.32 -11.40
C GLY A 864 -21.72 55.52 -10.35
N LEU A 865 -20.50 55.06 -10.66
CA LEU A 865 -19.60 54.47 -9.66
C LEU A 865 -18.74 55.57 -9.04
N ASN A 866 -18.62 55.55 -7.72
CA ASN A 866 -17.69 56.41 -6.96
C ASN A 866 -16.29 55.77 -6.86
N ASP A 867 -15.93 54.94 -7.84
CA ASP A 867 -14.69 54.15 -7.89
C ASP A 867 -13.98 54.36 -9.24
N ASP A 868 -12.72 54.82 -9.17
CA ASP A 868 -11.89 55.14 -10.34
C ASP A 868 -11.27 53.90 -11.01
N SER A 869 -11.45 52.71 -10.44
CA SER A 869 -10.97 51.45 -11.03
C SER A 869 -11.81 51.03 -12.25
N ASP A 870 -11.16 50.52 -13.30
CA ASP A 870 -11.80 49.90 -14.46
C ASP A 870 -11.80 48.36 -14.40
N GLY A 871 -11.15 47.79 -13.39
CA GLY A 871 -11.05 46.36 -13.14
C GLY A 871 -10.08 46.03 -12.01
N ARG A 872 -10.23 44.84 -11.42
CA ARG A 872 -9.48 44.44 -10.22
C ARG A 872 -9.04 42.99 -10.29
N TRP A 873 -7.86 42.73 -9.73
CA TRP A 873 -7.38 41.39 -9.44
C TRP A 873 -7.85 40.95 -8.06
N GLU A 874 -8.33 39.72 -7.98
CA GLU A 874 -8.72 39.07 -6.74
C GLU A 874 -8.06 37.71 -6.68
N PHE A 875 -7.55 37.34 -5.51
CA PHE A 875 -6.98 36.02 -5.32
C PHE A 875 -7.39 35.39 -3.99
N THR A 876 -7.48 34.07 -3.97
CA THR A 876 -7.67 33.27 -2.76
C THR A 876 -6.79 32.05 -2.82
N ILE A 877 -6.18 31.72 -1.70
CA ILE A 877 -5.30 30.57 -1.51
C ILE A 877 -5.72 29.82 -0.26
N GLY A 878 -5.94 28.52 -0.39
CA GLY A 878 -6.20 27.66 0.75
C GLY A 878 -7.70 27.42 0.92
N MET A 879 -8.31 27.92 2.00
CA MET A 879 -9.71 27.59 2.29
C MET A 879 -10.65 28.12 1.18
N PRO A 880 -11.60 27.31 0.69
CA PRO A 880 -12.66 27.83 -0.16
C PRO A 880 -13.45 28.88 0.63
N MET A 881 -13.50 30.11 0.11
CA MET A 881 -14.33 31.19 0.64
C MET A 881 -15.80 31.00 0.29
#